data_AF-A0A847C572-F1
#
_entry.id   AF-A0A847C572-F1
#
_cell.length_a   1.000
_cell.length_b   1.000
_cell.length_c   1.000
_cell.angle_alpha   90.00
_cell.angle_beta   90.00
_cell.angle_gamma   90.00
#
_symmetry.space_group_name_H-M   'P 1'
#
loop_
_entity.id
_entity.type
_entity.pdbx_description
1 polymer ?
#
loop_
_entity_poly.entity_id
_entity_poly.type
_entity_poly.pdbx_seq_one_letter_code
_entity_poly.pdbx_strand_id
1 'polypeptide(L)'
;MNFKKLIALLLAVVMILALAACGTKPTTGGGGTETKAPTTEVDLGKKTMSLAELKDKEYGKDYTALYEKFGKQVTIKDVEEDAETGLAYVVIEGKKYELGMDFLSMAMVYNCQVPEDSSFKSADDVYAAWWKLYIQRWNYLMPEVPLYSNEYYDVYNAQIKGVAENPTNPFWPADKALIAWESEKADKDIILGSSTDLGGKFRYASFGATNPGASDLAIQELTSGLETVATTKEGGFAWNDTVVEKHEEKENEDGSKTFTITLHKDLKFSDGSPITAKNYLVSTLVFSSPVAAQAAERDHKSGLNLVGFKDHNTFTGKEGSEGTAEFAGLRLIDEYTFSATVDAEHLPYFYDISYGGFSPYDLKLWIGDNDIKDDGKGAYITEGFYAMDGDKYTMAKHISESALNTDGKYPYSGAFVIASYDKTDKSIILKKNENFKGNYEGLIPKIEKVTYKKIVAETQLDDLKAGGVDVLTGITGGAPTDEAITMADKSEGKFAYIHYSRAGYGKLSFRADYGPVQFPEVRRAIAYCMDRALFAKDFTGGYGGVVDGPFYTGSWMYKAAVAQGLSVNAYPTSTDSAIKELVDGGWVFDKDGKDYVSGVRYKKIAAAEATENDINFRSKDGAYTTTKVGEDYYMPLALNWYGTTPNEFTDLLVTGFMENENCKTAGFVIQSQTGDFQPMLDELYQAAIYGYYSGTPMYTCFNFATGFTSAAYDYAYNWTVDPGMYDDYSINYVKDLADIFWLA
;
A
#
# COMPACT_ATOMS: atom_id res chain seq x y z
N MET A 1 12.57 10.62 21.41
CA MET A 1 12.53 9.59 20.36
C MET A 1 13.68 9.88 19.41
N ASN A 2 14.59 8.93 19.16
CA ASN A 2 15.86 9.21 18.49
C ASN A 2 15.65 9.55 17.00
N PHE A 3 16.35 10.56 16.48
CA PHE A 3 16.12 11.16 15.14
C PHE A 3 16.16 10.14 13.99
N LYS A 4 16.94 9.07 14.14
CA LYS A 4 17.01 7.94 13.19
C LYS A 4 15.73 7.07 13.14
N LYS A 5 14.95 6.99 14.23
CA LYS A 5 13.64 6.32 14.25
C LYS A 5 12.52 7.15 13.59
N LEU A 6 12.78 8.43 13.29
CA LEU A 6 11.77 9.38 12.82
C LEU A 6 11.61 9.39 11.29
N ILE A 7 12.69 9.08 10.56
CA ILE A 7 12.72 9.12 9.08
C ILE A 7 12.01 7.91 8.47
N ALA A 8 12.13 6.74 9.11
CA ALA A 8 11.64 5.50 8.53
C ALA A 8 10.09 5.35 8.65
N LEU A 9 9.44 5.99 9.65
CA LEU A 9 8.02 5.75 9.99
C LEU A 9 7.02 6.24 8.92
N LEU A 10 7.45 6.99 7.91
CA LEU A 10 6.54 7.66 6.96
C LEU A 10 6.26 6.92 5.65
N LEU A 11 7.10 5.98 5.23
CA LEU A 11 6.88 5.26 3.96
C LEU A 11 5.99 4.02 4.13
N ALA A 12 5.86 3.48 5.35
CA ALA A 12 5.20 2.20 5.61
C ALA A 12 3.67 2.26 5.88
N VAL A 13 3.01 3.42 5.80
CA VAL A 13 1.62 3.58 6.33
C VAL A 13 0.52 3.57 5.26
N VAL A 14 0.82 3.56 3.95
CA VAL A 14 -0.22 3.63 2.91
C VAL A 14 -0.55 2.25 2.32
N MET A 15 -1.10 1.34 3.13
CA MET A 15 -1.87 0.21 2.60
C MET A 15 -3.01 -0.15 3.56
N ILE A 16 -4.20 0.39 3.28
CA ILE A 16 -5.40 0.17 4.06
C ILE A 16 -5.94 -1.26 3.82
N LEU A 17 -6.09 -2.00 4.93
CA LEU A 17 -6.84 -3.24 5.02
C LEU A 17 -8.31 -3.00 4.62
N ALA A 18 -8.78 -3.67 3.57
CA ALA A 18 -10.20 -3.70 3.21
C ALA A 18 -10.86 -4.98 3.78
N LEU A 19 -11.87 -4.81 4.64
CA LEU A 19 -12.69 -5.89 5.22
C LEU A 19 -13.95 -6.10 4.36
N ALA A 20 -14.24 -7.34 3.97
CA ALA A 20 -15.56 -7.73 3.48
C ALA A 20 -15.89 -9.17 3.93
N ALA A 21 -17.09 -9.35 4.49
CA ALA A 21 -17.70 -10.62 4.88
C ALA A 21 -19.08 -10.71 4.23
N CYS A 22 -19.42 -11.84 3.60
CA CYS A 22 -20.78 -12.39 3.43
C CYS A 22 -20.71 -13.66 2.56
N GLY A 23 -21.44 -14.72 2.93
CA GLY A 23 -21.44 -16.01 2.20
C GLY A 23 -22.83 -16.66 2.02
N THR A 24 -22.89 -17.75 1.23
CA THR A 24 -23.64 -19.03 1.41
C THR A 24 -23.72 -19.91 0.13
N LYS A 25 -23.63 -21.25 0.30
CA LYS A 25 -23.34 -22.40 -0.62
C LYS A 25 -24.48 -22.84 -1.58
N PRO A 26 -24.29 -23.62 -2.69
CA PRO A 26 -24.19 -25.12 -2.66
C PRO A 26 -23.55 -25.95 -3.85
N THR A 27 -22.91 -27.09 -3.50
CA THR A 27 -22.81 -28.48 -4.09
C THR A 27 -22.37 -28.85 -5.55
N THR A 28 -21.82 -30.08 -5.66
CA THR A 28 -20.70 -30.61 -6.49
C THR A 28 -21.03 -31.63 -7.61
N GLY A 29 -20.06 -31.95 -8.48
CA GLY A 29 -19.96 -33.28 -9.15
C GLY A 29 -18.91 -33.48 -10.27
N GLY A 30 -17.81 -34.21 -9.94
CA GLY A 30 -16.96 -35.20 -10.70
C GLY A 30 -16.44 -34.94 -12.14
N GLY A 31 -15.25 -35.34 -12.60
CA GLY A 31 -14.12 -36.17 -12.14
C GLY A 31 -13.35 -36.72 -13.37
N GLY A 32 -12.00 -36.85 -13.34
CA GLY A 32 -11.27 -37.58 -14.40
C GLY A 32 -9.72 -37.45 -14.44
N THR A 33 -9.04 -38.41 -13.78
CA THR A 33 -7.78 -39.15 -14.11
C THR A 33 -6.56 -38.50 -14.80
N GLU A 34 -5.43 -38.52 -14.07
CA GLU A 34 -4.03 -38.22 -14.47
C GLU A 34 -3.24 -39.44 -14.98
N THR A 35 -2.11 -39.17 -15.65
CA THR A 35 -1.06 -40.15 -16.00
C THR A 35 0.33 -39.61 -15.59
N LYS A 36 1.12 -40.42 -14.87
CA LYS A 36 2.47 -40.11 -14.33
C LYS A 36 3.61 -40.40 -15.31
N ALA A 37 4.71 -39.64 -15.21
CA ALA A 37 6.04 -39.96 -15.74
C ALA A 37 7.14 -39.31 -14.82
N PRO A 38 8.44 -39.66 -14.94
CA PRO A 38 9.25 -40.22 -13.84
C PRO A 38 10.30 -39.28 -13.23
N THR A 39 10.81 -39.69 -12.06
CA THR A 39 11.77 -39.00 -11.18
C THR A 39 13.24 -39.18 -11.59
N THR A 40 14.04 -38.13 -11.41
CA THR A 40 15.52 -38.16 -11.38
C THR A 40 16.01 -37.40 -10.14
N GLU A 41 16.92 -38.03 -9.38
CA GLU A 41 17.52 -37.53 -8.12
C GLU A 41 18.34 -36.25 -8.30
N VAL A 42 18.31 -35.37 -7.28
CA VAL A 42 19.11 -34.13 -7.21
C VAL A 42 20.02 -34.16 -5.97
N ASP A 43 21.26 -33.67 -6.16
CA ASP A 43 22.39 -33.62 -5.24
C ASP A 43 22.24 -32.49 -4.17
N LEU A 44 22.41 -32.83 -2.88
CA LEU A 44 22.15 -32.00 -1.68
C LEU A 44 23.35 -31.11 -1.26
N GLY A 45 24.22 -30.70 -2.18
CA GLY A 45 25.56 -30.17 -1.86
C GLY A 45 25.74 -28.66 -1.60
N LYS A 46 24.71 -27.80 -1.70
CA LYS A 46 24.88 -26.35 -1.43
C LYS A 46 24.60 -26.06 0.05
N LYS A 47 25.63 -25.65 0.80
CA LYS A 47 25.45 -25.06 2.14
C LYS A 47 24.68 -23.74 2.00
N THR A 48 23.37 -23.79 2.21
CA THR A 48 22.53 -22.59 2.31
C THR A 48 22.82 -21.91 3.65
N MET A 49 23.12 -20.61 3.63
CA MET A 49 23.15 -19.80 4.85
C MET A 49 21.80 -19.93 5.59
N SER A 50 21.78 -19.74 6.91
CA SER A 50 20.55 -19.78 7.70
C SER A 50 20.44 -18.54 8.59
N LEU A 51 19.21 -18.13 8.94
CA LEU A 51 19.00 -16.99 9.84
C LEU A 51 19.64 -17.20 11.22
N ALA A 52 19.85 -18.45 11.60
CA ALA A 52 20.55 -18.82 12.80
C ALA A 52 22.02 -18.40 12.82
N GLU A 53 22.65 -18.16 11.67
CA GLU A 53 24.02 -17.63 11.61
C GLU A 53 24.11 -16.20 12.15
N LEU A 54 22.99 -15.46 12.21
CA LEU A 54 22.90 -14.13 12.84
C LEU A 54 22.86 -14.19 14.38
N LYS A 55 22.75 -15.38 14.97
CA LYS A 55 22.76 -15.55 16.42
C LYS A 55 24.08 -15.06 17.00
N ASP A 56 23.99 -14.28 18.07
CA ASP A 56 25.12 -13.63 18.74
C ASP A 56 25.92 -12.67 17.84
N LYS A 57 25.35 -12.22 16.72
CA LYS A 57 25.93 -11.22 15.81
C LYS A 57 25.30 -9.85 16.01
N GLU A 58 26.13 -8.82 15.96
CA GLU A 58 25.75 -7.42 16.15
C GLU A 58 25.68 -6.69 14.80
N TYR A 59 24.53 -6.10 14.48
CA TYR A 59 24.35 -5.28 13.28
C TYR A 59 25.25 -4.03 13.33
N GLY A 60 25.88 -3.70 12.21
CA GLY A 60 26.87 -2.64 12.08
C GLY A 60 28.28 -3.02 12.55
N LYS A 61 28.47 -4.21 13.14
CA LYS A 61 29.77 -4.69 13.61
C LYS A 61 30.16 -6.03 12.98
N ASP A 62 29.29 -7.03 13.06
CA ASP A 62 29.50 -8.36 12.47
C ASP A 62 28.87 -8.47 11.07
N TYR A 63 27.77 -7.76 10.83
CA TYR A 63 27.09 -7.71 9.54
C TYR A 63 26.33 -6.41 9.34
N THR A 64 25.96 -6.10 8.10
CA THR A 64 25.11 -4.97 7.69
C THR A 64 24.26 -5.38 6.48
N ALA A 65 23.29 -4.56 6.08
CA ALA A 65 22.56 -4.76 4.83
C ALA A 65 23.47 -4.61 3.62
N LEU A 66 23.31 -5.49 2.61
CA LEU A 66 24.06 -5.44 1.36
C LEU A 66 23.86 -4.09 0.65
N TYR A 67 22.65 -3.54 0.70
CA TYR A 67 22.33 -2.23 0.14
C TYR A 67 23.03 -1.09 0.89
N GLU A 68 23.09 -1.13 2.22
CA GLU A 68 23.82 -0.13 3.01
C GLU A 68 25.31 -0.12 2.61
N LYS A 69 25.87 -1.30 2.32
CA LYS A 69 27.28 -1.43 1.94
C LYS A 69 27.58 -0.99 0.51
N PHE A 70 26.74 -1.37 -0.46
CA PHE A 70 27.04 -1.22 -1.88
C PHE A 70 25.92 -0.62 -2.72
N GLY A 71 24.70 -0.49 -2.20
CA GLY A 71 23.51 -0.10 -2.98
C GLY A 71 23.70 1.18 -3.77
N LYS A 72 24.29 2.22 -3.16
CA LYS A 72 24.48 3.53 -3.79
C LYS A 72 25.38 3.54 -5.03
N GLN A 73 26.23 2.53 -5.22
CA GLN A 73 27.13 2.43 -6.38
C GLN A 73 26.63 1.47 -7.46
N VAL A 74 25.53 0.76 -7.21
CA VAL A 74 24.98 -0.25 -8.12
C VAL A 74 23.88 0.35 -8.97
N THR A 75 24.01 0.22 -10.29
CA THR A 75 22.98 0.58 -11.25
C THR A 75 22.32 -0.68 -11.82
N ILE A 76 21.17 -0.52 -12.48
CA ILE A 76 20.49 -1.66 -13.12
C ILE A 76 21.36 -2.34 -14.19
N LYS A 77 22.33 -1.62 -14.77
CA LYS A 77 23.27 -2.14 -15.77
C LYS A 77 24.28 -3.13 -15.20
N ASP A 78 24.52 -3.08 -13.88
CA ASP A 78 25.46 -3.96 -13.19
C ASP A 78 24.82 -5.31 -12.81
N VAL A 79 23.51 -5.45 -13.00
CA VAL A 79 22.73 -6.61 -12.55
C VAL A 79 22.73 -7.71 -13.60
N GLU A 80 23.12 -8.91 -13.18
CA GLU A 80 22.95 -10.16 -13.92
C GLU A 80 21.68 -10.87 -13.43
N GLU A 81 20.79 -11.20 -14.36
CA GLU A 81 19.61 -12.01 -14.08
C GLU A 81 19.84 -13.46 -14.48
N ASP A 82 19.53 -14.39 -13.58
CA ASP A 82 19.53 -15.81 -13.87
C ASP A 82 18.30 -16.16 -14.72
N ALA A 83 18.54 -16.70 -15.93
CA ALA A 83 17.48 -16.92 -16.91
C ALA A 83 16.49 -18.03 -16.53
N GLU A 84 16.85 -18.94 -15.60
CA GLU A 84 15.98 -20.04 -15.18
C GLU A 84 15.12 -19.64 -13.97
N THR A 85 15.69 -18.90 -13.03
CA THR A 85 15.08 -18.58 -11.74
C THR A 85 14.56 -17.15 -11.65
N GLY A 86 15.02 -16.24 -12.51
CA GLY A 86 14.75 -14.81 -12.43
C GLY A 86 15.45 -14.11 -11.25
N LEU A 87 16.39 -14.79 -10.58
CA LEU A 87 17.13 -14.21 -9.46
C LEU A 87 18.20 -13.23 -9.94
N ALA A 88 18.34 -12.13 -9.22
CA ALA A 88 19.24 -11.04 -9.56
C ALA A 88 20.55 -11.12 -8.80
N TYR A 89 21.65 -10.78 -9.48
CA TYR A 89 22.99 -10.82 -8.91
C TYR A 89 23.81 -9.59 -9.33
N VAL A 90 24.78 -9.22 -8.51
CA VAL A 90 25.81 -8.22 -8.86
C VAL A 90 27.20 -8.78 -8.58
N VAL A 91 28.19 -8.41 -9.39
CA VAL A 91 29.60 -8.76 -9.15
C VAL A 91 30.34 -7.52 -8.67
N ILE A 92 30.75 -7.53 -7.41
CA ILE A 92 31.49 -6.43 -6.77
C ILE A 92 32.85 -6.96 -6.34
N GLU A 93 33.91 -6.31 -6.80
CA GLU A 93 35.30 -6.70 -6.49
C GLU A 93 35.59 -8.19 -6.79
N GLY A 94 34.97 -8.74 -7.84
CA GLY A 94 35.13 -10.13 -8.26
C GLY A 94 34.33 -11.15 -7.44
N LYS A 95 33.54 -10.71 -6.44
CA LYS A 95 32.61 -11.56 -5.68
C LYS A 95 31.18 -11.35 -6.18
N LYS A 96 30.50 -12.46 -6.46
CA LYS A 96 29.08 -12.47 -6.85
C LYS A 96 28.20 -12.44 -5.61
N TYR A 97 27.25 -11.51 -5.60
CA TYR A 97 26.24 -11.33 -4.55
C TYR A 97 24.86 -11.52 -5.18
N GLU A 98 24.01 -12.31 -4.52
CA GLU A 98 22.58 -12.35 -4.83
C GLU A 98 21.91 -11.11 -4.24
N LEU A 99 20.96 -10.51 -4.94
CA LEU A 99 20.23 -9.34 -4.45
C LEU A 99 18.96 -9.80 -3.75
N GLY A 100 18.84 -9.47 -2.47
CA GLY A 100 17.67 -9.80 -1.67
C GLY A 100 16.57 -8.74 -1.74
N MET A 101 15.50 -8.98 -0.99
CA MET A 101 14.32 -8.11 -0.96
C MET A 101 14.63 -6.69 -0.47
N ASP A 102 15.50 -6.51 0.53
CA ASP A 102 15.91 -5.19 1.03
C ASP A 102 16.68 -4.44 -0.06
N PHE A 103 17.66 -5.10 -0.69
CA PHE A 103 18.40 -4.48 -1.78
C PHE A 103 17.49 -4.06 -2.93
N LEU A 104 16.63 -4.97 -3.38
CA LEU A 104 15.78 -4.74 -4.54
C LEU A 104 14.71 -3.68 -4.25
N SER A 105 14.09 -3.68 -3.07
CA SER A 105 13.08 -2.67 -2.74
C SER A 105 13.67 -1.28 -2.55
N MET A 106 14.88 -1.19 -2.00
CA MET A 106 15.62 0.07 -1.91
C MET A 106 16.05 0.57 -3.30
N ALA A 107 16.72 -0.27 -4.10
CA ALA A 107 17.17 0.10 -5.44
C ALA A 107 16.01 0.51 -6.37
N MET A 108 14.83 -0.12 -6.20
CA MET A 108 13.62 0.17 -6.96
C MET A 108 13.20 1.64 -6.90
N VAL A 109 13.45 2.36 -5.81
CA VAL A 109 13.07 3.77 -5.70
C VAL A 109 14.25 4.72 -5.57
N TYR A 110 15.44 4.24 -5.18
CA TYR A 110 16.62 5.07 -4.98
C TYR A 110 17.64 4.99 -6.13
N ASN A 111 17.60 3.95 -6.98
CA ASN A 111 18.59 3.73 -8.03
C ASN A 111 18.00 3.82 -9.45
N CYS A 112 17.11 4.78 -9.68
CA CYS A 112 16.37 4.94 -10.93
C CYS A 112 17.04 5.87 -11.97
N GLN A 113 18.26 6.35 -11.71
CA GLN A 113 18.99 7.12 -12.70
C GLN A 113 19.28 6.26 -13.93
N VAL A 114 19.07 6.82 -15.13
CA VAL A 114 19.39 6.14 -16.40
C VAL A 114 20.90 5.97 -16.51
N PRO A 115 21.43 4.73 -16.54
CA PRO A 115 22.87 4.52 -16.63
C PRO A 115 23.40 4.98 -17.99
N GLU A 116 24.59 5.59 -18.00
CA GLU A 116 25.28 5.94 -19.24
C GLU A 116 25.51 4.71 -20.12
N ASP A 117 25.38 4.89 -21.44
CA ASP A 117 25.51 3.84 -22.44
C ASP A 117 24.63 2.59 -22.14
N SER A 118 23.40 2.81 -21.67
CA SER A 118 22.40 1.75 -21.47
C SER A 118 21.28 1.82 -22.51
N SER A 119 20.46 0.78 -22.58
CA SER A 119 19.28 0.72 -23.46
C SER A 119 18.03 1.36 -22.86
N PHE A 120 18.06 1.74 -21.57
CA PHE A 120 16.96 2.37 -20.87
C PHE A 120 16.79 3.82 -21.34
N LYS A 121 15.54 4.27 -21.55
CA LYS A 121 15.27 5.61 -22.13
C LYS A 121 14.81 6.61 -21.07
N SER A 122 14.34 6.15 -19.93
CA SER A 122 13.80 6.98 -18.86
C SER A 122 14.03 6.34 -17.49
N ALA A 123 13.86 7.14 -16.43
CA ALA A 123 13.84 6.62 -15.06
C ALA A 123 12.72 5.60 -14.84
N ASP A 124 11.58 5.76 -15.52
CA ASP A 124 10.46 4.80 -15.49
C ASP A 124 10.88 3.43 -16.03
N ASP A 125 11.68 3.38 -17.10
CA ASP A 125 12.18 2.11 -17.63
C ASP A 125 13.12 1.42 -16.62
N VAL A 126 13.95 2.19 -15.92
CA VAL A 126 14.86 1.68 -14.87
C VAL A 126 14.08 1.22 -13.64
N TYR A 127 13.11 2.01 -13.19
CA TYR A 127 12.20 1.64 -12.11
C TYR A 127 11.50 0.32 -12.41
N ALA A 128 10.91 0.18 -13.61
CA ALA A 128 10.21 -1.03 -14.02
C ALA A 128 11.14 -2.26 -14.03
N ALA A 129 12.42 -2.07 -14.34
CA ALA A 129 13.41 -3.14 -14.32
C ALA A 129 13.75 -3.58 -12.89
N TRP A 130 13.95 -2.64 -11.96
CA TRP A 130 14.12 -2.98 -10.54
C TRP A 130 12.87 -3.61 -9.95
N TRP A 131 11.69 -3.05 -10.26
CA TRP A 131 10.40 -3.57 -9.84
C TRP A 131 10.20 -5.01 -10.32
N LYS A 132 10.57 -5.31 -11.57
CA LYS A 132 10.56 -6.67 -12.12
C LYS A 132 11.35 -7.62 -11.22
N LEU A 133 12.61 -7.29 -10.92
CA LEU A 133 13.48 -8.13 -10.10
C LEU A 133 12.95 -8.30 -8.68
N TYR A 134 12.40 -7.23 -8.09
CA TYR A 134 11.73 -7.28 -6.79
C TYR A 134 10.57 -8.28 -6.78
N ILE A 135 9.68 -8.23 -7.78
CA ILE A 135 8.54 -9.16 -7.88
C ILE A 135 9.00 -10.60 -8.11
N GLN A 136 10.05 -10.83 -8.89
CA GLN A 136 10.62 -12.17 -9.11
C GLN A 136 11.18 -12.75 -7.81
N ARG A 137 11.93 -11.94 -7.04
CA ARG A 137 12.45 -12.35 -5.74
C ARG A 137 11.32 -12.62 -4.74
N TRP A 138 10.31 -11.75 -4.71
CA TRP A 138 9.13 -11.95 -3.87
C TRP A 138 8.42 -13.27 -4.22
N ASN A 139 8.19 -13.54 -5.51
CA ASN A 139 7.53 -14.76 -5.96
C ASN A 139 8.36 -16.01 -5.63
N TYR A 140 9.70 -15.93 -5.71
CA TYR A 140 10.61 -17.01 -5.33
C TYR A 140 10.61 -17.31 -3.82
N LEU A 141 10.55 -16.27 -2.97
CA LEU A 141 10.55 -16.44 -1.51
C LEU A 141 9.18 -16.81 -0.94
N MET A 142 8.11 -16.58 -1.70
CA MET A 142 6.71 -16.77 -1.30
C MET A 142 6.44 -16.25 0.14
N PRO A 143 6.64 -14.95 0.45
CA PRO A 143 6.42 -14.39 1.80
C PRO A 143 5.00 -14.60 2.34
N GLU A 144 4.07 -14.82 1.42
CA GLU A 144 2.66 -15.12 1.62
C GLU A 144 2.14 -15.76 0.33
N VAL A 145 1.06 -16.53 0.42
CA VAL A 145 0.43 -17.17 -0.75
C VAL A 145 -0.78 -16.33 -1.18
N PRO A 146 -0.73 -15.63 -2.33
CA PRO A 146 -1.93 -15.01 -2.87
C PRO A 146 -2.90 -16.09 -3.35
N LEU A 147 -4.18 -15.91 -3.04
CA LEU A 147 -5.23 -16.90 -3.30
C LEU A 147 -6.29 -16.41 -4.28
N TYR A 148 -6.60 -15.12 -4.28
CA TYR A 148 -7.53 -14.54 -5.25
C TYR A 148 -7.32 -13.03 -5.37
N SER A 149 -7.64 -12.49 -6.54
CA SER A 149 -7.95 -11.08 -6.76
C SER A 149 -9.35 -10.98 -7.37
N ASN A 150 -10.11 -10.00 -6.92
CA ASN A 150 -11.50 -9.81 -7.32
C ASN A 150 -11.57 -8.95 -8.59
N GLU A 151 -12.58 -9.23 -9.42
CA GLU A 151 -13.16 -8.21 -10.29
C GLU A 151 -14.18 -7.42 -9.48
N TYR A 152 -14.14 -6.10 -9.64
CA TYR A 152 -15.11 -5.16 -9.10
C TYR A 152 -16.01 -4.68 -10.22
N TYR A 153 -17.30 -4.70 -9.98
CA TYR A 153 -18.33 -4.25 -10.91
C TYR A 153 -18.95 -2.95 -10.43
N ASP A 154 -19.00 -1.98 -11.34
CA ASP A 154 -19.74 -0.75 -11.13
C ASP A 154 -21.01 -0.81 -11.99
N VAL A 155 -22.17 -0.66 -11.35
CA VAL A 155 -23.48 -0.73 -12.01
C VAL A 155 -24.16 0.62 -11.91
N TYR A 156 -24.65 1.10 -13.04
CA TYR A 156 -25.09 2.49 -13.15
C TYR A 156 -26.32 2.67 -14.03
N ASN A 157 -27.06 3.73 -13.76
CA ASN A 157 -28.15 4.24 -14.58
C ASN A 157 -27.59 4.66 -15.96
N ALA A 158 -28.12 4.09 -17.04
CA ALA A 158 -27.63 4.33 -18.40
C ALA A 158 -27.85 5.77 -18.90
N GLN A 159 -28.59 6.61 -18.15
CA GLN A 159 -28.64 8.06 -18.38
C GLN A 159 -27.32 8.77 -17.99
N ILE A 160 -26.46 8.11 -17.23
CA ILE A 160 -25.09 8.56 -16.97
C ILE A 160 -24.20 8.07 -18.12
N LYS A 161 -23.68 9.00 -18.92
CA LYS A 161 -22.86 8.74 -20.11
C LYS A 161 -21.38 8.95 -19.80
N GLY A 162 -20.51 8.36 -20.62
CA GLY A 162 -19.06 8.47 -20.47
C GLY A 162 -18.45 7.43 -19.52
N VAL A 163 -19.27 6.63 -18.80
CA VAL A 163 -18.80 5.65 -17.82
C VAL A 163 -18.00 4.52 -18.48
N ALA A 164 -18.45 4.02 -19.64
CA ALA A 164 -17.73 2.96 -20.35
C ALA A 164 -16.47 3.47 -21.05
N GLU A 165 -16.50 4.72 -21.52
CA GLU A 165 -15.37 5.37 -22.20
C GLU A 165 -14.29 5.86 -21.21
N ASN A 166 -14.70 6.20 -19.99
CA ASN A 166 -13.84 6.67 -18.90
C ASN A 166 -14.16 5.86 -17.63
N PRO A 167 -13.82 4.56 -17.62
CA PRO A 167 -14.19 3.67 -16.53
C PRO A 167 -13.43 4.03 -15.25
N THR A 168 -14.02 3.64 -14.13
CA THR A 168 -13.33 3.59 -12.85
C THR A 168 -12.23 2.53 -12.86
N ASN A 169 -11.24 2.70 -12.01
CA ASN A 169 -10.21 1.71 -11.72
C ASN A 169 -9.64 1.93 -10.30
N PRO A 170 -8.72 1.09 -9.80
CA PRO A 170 -8.20 1.22 -8.43
C PRO A 170 -7.48 2.53 -8.08
N PHE A 171 -6.97 3.27 -9.08
CA PHE A 171 -6.33 4.58 -8.92
C PHE A 171 -7.25 5.75 -9.35
N TRP A 172 -8.35 5.44 -10.03
CA TRP A 172 -9.30 6.38 -10.59
C TRP A 172 -10.74 6.04 -10.16
N PRO A 173 -11.07 6.23 -8.87
CA PRO A 173 -12.40 5.91 -8.36
C PRO A 173 -13.47 6.84 -8.94
N ALA A 174 -14.75 6.54 -8.69
CA ALA A 174 -15.87 7.27 -9.30
C ALA A 174 -15.83 8.78 -9.04
N ASP A 175 -15.37 9.21 -7.87
CA ASP A 175 -15.19 10.60 -7.48
C ASP A 175 -14.11 11.35 -8.29
N LYS A 176 -13.19 10.63 -8.95
CA LYS A 176 -12.29 11.18 -9.97
C LYS A 176 -12.82 11.00 -11.39
N ALA A 177 -13.39 9.83 -11.69
CA ALA A 177 -13.87 9.49 -13.03
C ALA A 177 -15.04 10.35 -13.51
N LEU A 178 -15.94 10.76 -12.60
CA LEU A 178 -17.16 11.49 -12.96
C LEU A 178 -16.93 12.84 -13.64
N ILE A 179 -15.71 13.39 -13.56
CA ILE A 179 -15.35 14.61 -14.28
C ILE A 179 -15.48 14.46 -15.79
N ALA A 180 -15.30 13.23 -16.29
CA ALA A 180 -15.43 12.86 -17.70
C ALA A 180 -16.82 12.32 -18.05
N TRP A 181 -17.74 12.25 -17.08
CA TRP A 181 -19.09 11.73 -17.26
C TRP A 181 -20.11 12.84 -17.50
N GLU A 182 -21.28 12.45 -18.01
CA GLU A 182 -22.41 13.33 -18.28
C GLU A 182 -23.70 12.73 -17.76
N SER A 183 -24.69 13.56 -17.45
CA SER A 183 -26.03 13.10 -17.05
C SER A 183 -27.07 13.60 -18.04
N GLU A 184 -27.82 12.67 -18.64
CA GLU A 184 -28.99 12.97 -19.48
C GLU A 184 -30.27 13.16 -18.65
N LYS A 185 -30.19 13.13 -17.32
CA LYS A 185 -31.32 13.46 -16.45
C LYS A 185 -31.67 14.95 -16.60
N ALA A 186 -32.93 15.30 -16.34
CA ALA A 186 -33.43 16.66 -16.51
C ALA A 186 -32.60 17.71 -15.74
N ASP A 187 -32.16 17.37 -14.53
CA ASP A 187 -31.38 18.25 -13.65
C ASP A 187 -29.86 18.13 -13.85
N LYS A 188 -29.41 17.30 -14.82
CA LYS A 188 -27.99 16.96 -15.05
C LYS A 188 -27.25 16.53 -13.78
N ASP A 189 -27.96 15.84 -12.90
CA ASP A 189 -27.44 15.40 -11.61
C ASP A 189 -26.99 13.94 -11.63
N ILE A 190 -26.26 13.54 -10.60
CA ILE A 190 -25.85 12.17 -10.33
C ILE A 190 -25.96 11.88 -8.84
N ILE A 191 -26.32 10.65 -8.49
CA ILE A 191 -26.30 10.16 -7.11
C ILE A 191 -25.27 9.02 -6.99
N LEU A 192 -24.19 9.27 -6.26
CA LEU A 192 -23.12 8.30 -5.99
C LEU A 192 -23.36 7.59 -4.66
N GLY A 193 -23.30 6.25 -4.69
CA GLY A 193 -23.38 5.41 -3.51
C GLY A 193 -22.00 5.04 -2.94
N SER A 194 -21.89 5.00 -1.61
CA SER A 194 -20.67 4.56 -0.91
C SER A 194 -20.97 3.57 0.21
N SER A 195 -20.07 2.60 0.40
CA SER A 195 -20.13 1.63 1.49
C SER A 195 -19.69 2.21 2.84
N THR A 196 -19.03 3.38 2.86
CA THR A 196 -18.50 3.98 4.09
C THR A 196 -19.24 5.26 4.50
N ASP A 197 -19.24 5.57 5.80
CA ASP A 197 -19.92 6.73 6.37
C ASP A 197 -19.21 8.05 6.02
N LEU A 198 -20.00 9.12 5.81
CA LEU A 198 -19.52 10.50 5.82
C LEU A 198 -19.40 11.01 7.26
N GLY A 199 -18.17 11.30 7.68
CA GLY A 199 -17.81 11.82 9.00
C GLY A 199 -17.76 13.35 9.08
N GLY A 200 -17.70 14.04 7.94
CA GLY A 200 -17.73 15.50 7.87
C GLY A 200 -16.34 16.16 7.81
N LYS A 201 -15.26 15.40 7.70
CA LYS A 201 -13.89 15.93 7.57
C LYS A 201 -13.55 16.28 6.11
N PHE A 202 -14.32 17.19 5.50
CA PHE A 202 -14.23 17.44 4.06
C PHE A 202 -13.10 18.38 3.63
N ARG A 203 -12.62 19.24 4.52
CA ARG A 203 -11.49 20.14 4.22
C ARG A 203 -10.14 19.44 4.39
N TYR A 204 -10.08 18.46 5.29
CA TYR A 204 -8.90 17.66 5.56
C TYR A 204 -9.30 16.31 6.21
N ALA A 205 -9.47 15.29 5.38
CA ALA A 205 -10.04 13.99 5.74
C ALA A 205 -9.22 13.21 6.77
N SER A 206 -7.90 13.39 6.79
CA SER A 206 -7.00 12.79 7.79
C SER A 206 -6.74 13.71 8.98
N PHE A 207 -7.44 14.83 9.15
CA PHE A 207 -7.24 15.71 10.30
C PHE A 207 -7.44 14.96 11.64
N GLY A 208 -6.39 14.91 12.45
CA GLY A 208 -6.35 14.18 13.73
C GLY A 208 -6.33 12.66 13.62
N ALA A 209 -6.10 12.10 12.43
CA ALA A 209 -6.06 10.66 12.19
C ALA A 209 -4.85 10.27 11.33
N THR A 210 -4.42 9.01 11.43
CA THR A 210 -3.34 8.50 10.59
C THR A 210 -3.81 8.27 9.15
N ASN A 211 -5.05 7.81 8.98
CA ASN A 211 -5.67 7.53 7.69
C ASN A 211 -7.02 8.26 7.57
N PRO A 212 -7.36 8.76 6.38
CA PRO A 212 -8.65 9.40 6.14
C PRO A 212 -9.79 8.37 6.09
N GLY A 213 -11.01 8.80 6.43
CA GLY A 213 -12.22 8.04 6.09
C GLY A 213 -12.47 8.08 4.57
N ALA A 214 -12.77 6.96 3.94
CA ALA A 214 -12.84 6.87 2.48
C ALA A 214 -13.87 7.83 1.86
N SER A 215 -15.10 7.88 2.39
CA SER A 215 -16.12 8.83 1.92
C SER A 215 -15.72 10.29 2.18
N ASP A 216 -15.06 10.60 3.30
CA ASP A 216 -14.59 11.97 3.58
C ASP A 216 -13.47 12.39 2.62
N LEU A 217 -12.58 11.46 2.27
CA LEU A 217 -11.54 11.66 1.25
C LEU A 217 -12.16 11.93 -0.13
N ALA A 218 -13.15 11.14 -0.54
CA ALA A 218 -13.83 11.35 -1.82
C ALA A 218 -14.45 12.76 -1.92
N ILE A 219 -15.07 13.26 -0.83
CA ILE A 219 -15.59 14.63 -0.80
C ILE A 219 -14.45 15.66 -0.82
N GLN A 220 -13.34 15.41 -0.11
CA GLN A 220 -12.17 16.28 -0.18
C GLN A 220 -11.63 16.36 -1.62
N GLU A 221 -11.49 15.24 -2.33
CA GLU A 221 -11.00 15.19 -3.72
C GLU A 221 -11.96 15.89 -4.70
N LEU A 222 -13.27 15.81 -4.48
CA LEU A 222 -14.26 16.54 -5.27
C LEU A 222 -14.21 18.06 -5.07
N THR A 223 -13.77 18.50 -3.88
CA THR A 223 -13.85 19.91 -3.43
C THR A 223 -12.50 20.61 -3.34
N SER A 224 -11.41 19.85 -3.43
CA SER A 224 -10.02 20.32 -3.46
C SER A 224 -9.37 19.81 -4.74
N GLY A 225 -8.94 20.72 -5.61
CA GLY A 225 -8.26 20.39 -6.86
C GLY A 225 -7.28 21.49 -7.23
N LEU A 226 -6.90 21.53 -8.51
CA LEU A 226 -5.88 22.46 -9.01
C LEU A 226 -4.52 22.26 -8.33
N GLU A 227 -4.19 21.02 -7.98
CA GLU A 227 -2.87 20.61 -7.50
C GLU A 227 -1.79 20.77 -8.57
N THR A 228 -0.55 21.07 -8.18
CA THR A 228 0.57 21.23 -9.13
C THR A 228 1.04 19.90 -9.71
N VAL A 229 0.91 18.81 -8.95
CA VAL A 229 1.24 17.44 -9.36
C VAL A 229 0.04 16.56 -9.07
N ALA A 230 -0.49 15.91 -10.11
CA ALA A 230 -1.68 15.09 -10.05
C ALA A 230 -1.33 13.60 -10.05
N THR A 231 -2.18 12.79 -9.43
CA THR A 231 -2.18 11.34 -9.64
C THR A 231 -2.79 11.00 -11.00
N THR A 232 -2.24 10.04 -11.73
CA THR A 232 -2.76 9.62 -13.05
C THR A 232 -3.68 8.40 -12.97
N LYS A 233 -4.50 8.20 -14.01
CA LYS A 233 -5.42 7.05 -14.17
C LYS A 233 -4.73 5.68 -14.11
N GLU A 234 -3.48 5.59 -14.53
CA GLU A 234 -2.70 4.34 -14.58
C GLU A 234 -1.86 4.08 -13.30
N GLY A 235 -1.95 4.97 -12.31
CA GLY A 235 -1.21 4.89 -11.05
C GLY A 235 0.20 5.48 -11.17
N GLY A 236 0.33 6.79 -11.02
CA GLY A 236 1.60 7.51 -11.06
C GLY A 236 1.40 8.99 -10.80
N PHE A 237 2.42 9.81 -11.02
CA PHE A 237 2.37 11.26 -10.84
C PHE A 237 2.74 11.99 -12.11
N ALA A 238 2.09 13.11 -12.37
CA ALA A 238 2.40 14.02 -13.48
C ALA A 238 2.20 15.47 -13.07
N TRP A 239 2.99 16.37 -13.65
CA TRP A 239 2.72 17.81 -13.56
C TRP A 239 1.34 18.12 -14.15
N ASN A 240 0.59 18.96 -13.46
CA ASN A 240 -0.74 19.38 -13.88
C ASN A 240 -0.64 20.61 -14.79
N ASP A 241 -0.56 20.39 -16.10
CA ASP A 241 -0.41 21.46 -17.10
C ASP A 241 -1.58 22.46 -17.14
N THR A 242 -2.75 22.10 -16.59
CA THR A 242 -3.87 23.04 -16.40
C THR A 242 -3.54 24.12 -15.36
N VAL A 243 -2.67 23.79 -14.41
CA VAL A 243 -2.31 24.60 -13.25
C VAL A 243 -0.93 25.25 -13.41
N VAL A 244 0.05 24.47 -13.85
CA VAL A 244 1.45 24.85 -13.96
C VAL A 244 1.73 25.37 -15.37
N GLU A 245 2.05 26.67 -15.48
CA GLU A 245 2.48 27.29 -16.74
C GLU A 245 3.91 26.86 -17.09
N LYS A 246 4.76 26.75 -16.07
CA LYS A 246 6.16 26.35 -16.21
C LYS A 246 6.66 25.80 -14.88
N HIS A 247 7.50 24.76 -14.94
CA HIS A 247 8.33 24.35 -13.82
C HIS A 247 9.80 24.24 -14.22
N GLU A 248 10.70 24.33 -13.25
CA GLU A 248 12.13 24.09 -13.39
C GLU A 248 12.61 23.24 -12.22
N GLU A 249 13.41 22.22 -12.51
CA GLU A 249 13.99 21.31 -11.54
C GLU A 249 15.50 21.46 -11.56
N LYS A 250 16.09 21.80 -10.41
CA LYS A 250 17.53 22.05 -10.31
C LYS A 250 18.12 21.26 -9.15
N GLU A 251 19.06 20.39 -9.46
CA GLU A 251 19.98 19.84 -8.46
C GLU A 251 20.99 20.91 -8.03
N ASN A 252 21.14 21.07 -6.72
CA ASN A 252 22.03 22.03 -6.11
C ASN A 252 23.37 21.39 -5.74
N GLU A 253 24.41 22.21 -5.54
CA GLU A 253 25.77 21.73 -5.22
C GLU A 253 25.83 20.95 -3.89
N ASP A 254 24.88 21.16 -2.99
CA ASP A 254 24.76 20.47 -1.70
C ASP A 254 23.96 19.15 -1.79
N GLY A 255 23.51 18.76 -2.99
CA GLY A 255 22.71 17.56 -3.24
C GLY A 255 21.21 17.74 -3.02
N SER A 256 20.76 18.91 -2.55
CA SER A 256 19.32 19.24 -2.51
C SER A 256 18.76 19.45 -3.92
N LYS A 257 17.44 19.35 -4.09
CA LYS A 257 16.77 19.62 -5.37
C LYS A 257 15.71 20.70 -5.18
N THR A 258 15.75 21.75 -6.01
CA THR A 258 14.78 22.83 -6.00
C THR A 258 13.81 22.70 -7.18
N PHE A 259 12.52 22.65 -6.86
CA PHE A 259 11.41 22.80 -7.79
C PHE A 259 10.96 24.26 -7.80
N THR A 260 11.09 24.95 -8.93
CA THR A 260 10.51 26.29 -9.14
C THR A 260 9.27 26.16 -9.99
N ILE A 261 8.13 26.64 -9.50
CA ILE A 261 6.81 26.42 -10.09
C ILE A 261 6.16 27.77 -10.37
N THR A 262 5.83 28.03 -11.64
CA THR A 262 5.05 29.19 -12.09
C THR A 262 3.65 28.73 -12.45
N LEU A 263 2.66 29.34 -11.81
CA LEU A 263 1.23 29.04 -11.96
C LEU A 263 0.61 29.85 -13.09
N HIS A 264 -0.40 29.29 -13.75
CA HIS A 264 -1.26 30.08 -14.62
C HIS A 264 -2.00 31.16 -13.81
N LYS A 265 -2.11 32.36 -14.38
CA LYS A 265 -2.65 33.55 -13.67
C LYS A 265 -4.17 33.64 -13.60
N ASP A 266 -4.87 32.82 -14.38
CA ASP A 266 -6.32 32.81 -14.52
C ASP A 266 -7.02 31.83 -13.56
N LEU A 267 -6.26 31.16 -12.68
CA LEU A 267 -6.78 30.24 -11.67
C LEU A 267 -7.62 30.97 -10.62
N LYS A 268 -8.78 30.39 -10.27
CA LYS A 268 -9.74 30.98 -9.34
C LYS A 268 -10.31 29.94 -8.39
N PHE A 269 -10.60 30.37 -7.17
CA PHE A 269 -11.45 29.61 -6.28
C PHE A 269 -12.92 29.73 -6.69
N SER A 270 -13.77 28.93 -6.05
CA SER A 270 -15.19 28.86 -6.35
C SER A 270 -15.96 30.18 -6.18
N ASP A 271 -15.49 31.09 -5.34
CA ASP A 271 -16.07 32.44 -5.19
C ASP A 271 -15.56 33.45 -6.23
N GLY A 272 -14.68 33.02 -7.13
CA GLY A 272 -14.05 33.84 -8.16
C GLY A 272 -12.80 34.59 -7.71
N SER A 273 -12.38 34.46 -6.44
CA SER A 273 -11.13 35.04 -5.96
C SER A 273 -9.92 34.39 -6.65
N PRO A 274 -8.85 35.16 -6.93
CA PRO A 274 -7.67 34.62 -7.61
C PRO A 274 -6.91 33.64 -6.72
N ILE A 275 -6.36 32.60 -7.35
CA ILE A 275 -5.42 31.68 -6.72
C ILE A 275 -4.00 32.18 -7.01
N THR A 276 -3.17 32.31 -5.97
CA THR A 276 -1.80 32.83 -6.02
C THR A 276 -0.82 31.83 -5.41
N ALA A 277 0.48 32.08 -5.53
CA ALA A 277 1.54 31.28 -4.90
C ALA A 277 1.32 31.08 -3.39
N LYS A 278 0.81 32.09 -2.68
CA LYS A 278 0.51 31.98 -1.24
C LYS A 278 -0.49 30.87 -0.92
N ASN A 279 -1.47 30.65 -1.80
CA ASN A 279 -2.50 29.63 -1.61
C ASN A 279 -1.93 28.21 -1.68
N TYR A 280 -0.84 27.98 -2.40
CA TYR A 280 -0.14 26.69 -2.46
C TYR A 280 0.78 26.47 -1.26
N LEU A 281 1.38 27.54 -0.73
CA LEU A 281 2.31 27.44 0.41
C LEU A 281 1.61 27.26 1.76
N VAL A 282 0.37 27.75 1.91
CA VAL A 282 -0.29 27.86 3.21
C VAL A 282 -0.46 26.53 3.95
N SER A 283 -0.84 25.46 3.25
CA SER A 283 -1.08 24.15 3.89
C SER A 283 0.23 23.60 4.46
N THR A 284 1.30 23.59 3.67
CA THR A 284 2.60 23.07 4.08
C THR A 284 3.19 23.85 5.25
N LEU A 285 3.08 25.18 5.24
CA LEU A 285 3.52 26.02 6.36
C LEU A 285 2.71 25.71 7.64
N VAL A 286 1.38 25.72 7.55
CA VAL A 286 0.51 25.50 8.72
C VAL A 286 0.72 24.11 9.30
N PHE A 287 0.65 23.07 8.48
CA PHE A 287 0.78 21.67 8.90
C PHE A 287 2.24 21.20 9.04
N SER A 288 3.16 22.15 9.11
CA SER A 288 4.53 21.97 9.61
C SER A 288 4.84 22.83 10.84
N SER A 289 3.83 23.46 11.47
CA SER A 289 3.96 24.27 12.69
C SER A 289 3.36 23.65 13.96
N PRO A 290 3.89 23.97 15.16
CA PRO A 290 3.33 23.57 16.45
C PRO A 290 1.86 23.94 16.67
N VAL A 291 1.38 24.99 16.00
CA VAL A 291 -0.02 25.44 16.06
C VAL A 291 -0.96 24.36 15.52
N ALA A 292 -0.61 23.78 14.36
CA ALA A 292 -1.38 22.70 13.77
C ALA A 292 -1.21 21.39 14.54
N ALA A 293 -0.03 21.13 15.11
CA ALA A 293 0.19 20.00 16.03
C ALA A 293 -0.82 19.98 17.17
N GLN A 294 -0.98 21.14 17.81
CA GLN A 294 -1.92 21.31 18.91
C GLN A 294 -3.37 21.20 18.43
N ALA A 295 -3.68 21.69 17.23
CA ALA A 295 -5.02 21.63 16.65
C ALA A 295 -5.46 20.20 16.31
N ALA A 296 -4.54 19.38 15.77
CA ALA A 296 -4.79 18.02 15.32
C ALA A 296 -4.53 16.95 16.40
N GLU A 297 -3.91 17.33 17.51
CA GLU A 297 -3.43 16.42 18.58
C GLU A 297 -2.52 15.30 18.04
N ARG A 298 -1.75 15.62 16.99
CA ARG A 298 -0.88 14.70 16.26
C ARG A 298 0.37 15.41 15.72
N ASP A 299 1.34 14.61 15.33
CA ASP A 299 2.48 15.08 14.54
C ASP A 299 1.98 15.71 13.23
N HIS A 300 2.69 16.74 12.79
CA HIS A 300 2.32 17.61 11.66
C HIS A 300 3.55 17.75 10.77
N LYS A 301 3.57 17.01 9.66
CA LYS A 301 4.78 16.70 8.89
C LYS A 301 4.66 17.03 7.41
N SER A 302 3.81 18.01 7.07
CA SER A 302 3.46 18.29 5.67
C SER A 302 4.68 18.69 4.81
N GLY A 303 5.72 19.28 5.41
CA GLY A 303 6.95 19.66 4.72
C GLY A 303 8.17 18.85 5.14
N LEU A 304 8.01 17.65 5.72
CA LEU A 304 9.12 16.88 6.31
C LEU A 304 10.35 16.77 5.42
N ASN A 305 10.12 16.56 4.12
CA ASN A 305 11.13 16.33 3.10
C ASN A 305 11.82 17.62 2.59
N LEU A 306 11.41 18.79 3.09
CA LEU A 306 11.90 20.08 2.62
C LEU A 306 12.92 20.69 3.58
N VAL A 307 13.91 21.38 3.01
CA VAL A 307 14.93 22.12 3.78
C VAL A 307 14.24 23.10 4.74
N GLY A 308 14.67 23.14 6.00
CA GLY A 308 14.12 24.05 7.02
C GLY A 308 12.89 23.52 7.78
N PHE A 309 12.37 22.32 7.46
CA PHE A 309 11.27 21.71 8.22
C PHE A 309 11.57 21.57 9.72
N LYS A 310 12.78 21.10 10.06
CA LYS A 310 13.21 20.85 11.46
C LYS A 310 13.17 22.13 12.29
N ASP A 311 13.54 23.26 11.70
CA ASP A 311 13.51 24.56 12.38
C ASP A 311 12.07 25.10 12.43
N HIS A 312 11.31 25.03 11.33
CA HIS A 312 9.93 25.52 11.32
C HIS A 312 9.02 24.76 12.30
N ASN A 313 9.21 23.44 12.41
CA ASN A 313 8.37 22.59 13.27
C ASN A 313 8.59 22.79 14.77
N THR A 314 9.67 23.47 15.16
CA THR A 314 10.00 23.77 16.57
C THR A 314 9.82 25.25 16.89
N PHE A 315 9.35 26.07 15.95
CA PHE A 315 9.14 27.49 16.17
C PHE A 315 7.83 27.77 16.95
N THR A 316 7.98 28.36 18.14
CA THR A 316 6.84 28.61 19.04
C THR A 316 6.27 30.03 18.97
N GLY A 317 6.80 30.89 18.08
CA GLY A 317 6.39 32.30 18.03
C GLY A 317 7.00 33.19 19.11
N LYS A 318 7.90 32.66 19.94
CA LYS A 318 8.57 33.40 21.03
C LYS A 318 10.05 33.59 20.77
N GLU A 319 10.60 34.70 21.28
CA GLU A 319 12.05 34.90 21.37
C GLU A 319 12.69 33.76 22.17
N GLY A 320 13.74 33.14 21.64
CA GLY A 320 14.38 31.96 22.22
C GLY A 320 13.75 30.62 21.86
N SER A 321 12.84 30.56 20.87
CA SER A 321 12.43 29.30 20.25
C SER A 321 13.64 28.54 19.70
N GLU A 322 13.59 27.20 19.71
CA GLU A 322 14.68 26.37 19.16
C GLU A 322 14.82 26.55 17.64
N GLY A 323 13.69 26.70 16.95
CA GLY A 323 13.63 26.92 15.50
C GLY A 323 13.19 28.31 15.07
N THR A 324 12.87 28.48 13.78
CA THR A 324 12.60 29.77 13.12
C THR A 324 11.23 29.81 12.43
N ALA A 325 10.65 31.00 12.27
CA ALA A 325 9.39 31.15 11.55
C ALA A 325 9.54 30.83 10.05
N GLU A 326 10.69 31.20 9.49
CA GLU A 326 11.08 31.00 8.12
C GLU A 326 11.25 29.51 7.80
N PHE A 327 10.51 29.05 6.80
CA PHE A 327 10.69 27.73 6.22
C PHE A 327 11.66 27.85 5.03
N ALA A 328 12.95 27.60 5.29
CA ALA A 328 14.05 27.90 4.35
C ALA A 328 13.87 27.32 2.94
N GLY A 329 13.34 26.11 2.83
CA GLY A 329 13.11 25.41 1.57
C GLY A 329 11.91 25.89 0.78
N LEU A 330 11.00 26.68 1.36
CA LEU A 330 9.85 27.26 0.67
C LEU A 330 10.11 28.72 0.34
N ARG A 331 9.98 29.11 -0.92
CA ARG A 331 10.16 30.52 -1.33
C ARG A 331 8.92 31.06 -2.00
N LEU A 332 8.52 32.27 -1.62
CA LEU A 332 7.53 33.08 -2.34
C LEU A 332 8.29 34.03 -3.27
N ILE A 333 8.43 33.64 -4.55
CA ILE A 333 9.25 34.36 -5.52
C ILE A 333 8.50 35.59 -6.05
N ASP A 334 7.26 35.39 -6.47
CA ASP A 334 6.34 36.46 -6.87
C ASP A 334 4.88 36.03 -6.60
N GLU A 335 3.91 36.78 -7.13
CA GLU A 335 2.48 36.51 -6.93
C GLU A 335 2.03 35.13 -7.46
N TYR A 336 2.66 34.60 -8.50
CA TYR A 336 2.30 33.35 -9.17
C TYR A 336 3.45 32.33 -9.24
N THR A 337 4.63 32.69 -8.74
CA THR A 337 5.80 31.80 -8.71
C THR A 337 6.24 31.51 -7.28
N PHE A 338 6.46 30.24 -6.97
CA PHE A 338 7.06 29.79 -5.72
C PHE A 338 8.09 28.69 -5.97
N SER A 339 8.89 28.35 -4.97
CA SER A 339 9.77 27.18 -5.05
C SER A 339 9.73 26.34 -3.78
N ALA A 340 10.02 25.05 -3.95
CA ALA A 340 10.23 24.09 -2.87
C ALA A 340 11.58 23.41 -3.05
N THR A 341 12.41 23.41 -2.00
CA THR A 341 13.72 22.77 -1.99
C THR A 341 13.67 21.54 -1.09
N VAL A 342 13.83 20.38 -1.72
CA VAL A 342 13.88 19.06 -1.07
C VAL A 342 15.25 18.87 -0.46
N ASP A 343 15.28 18.45 0.80
CA ASP A 343 16.52 18.18 1.52
C ASP A 343 17.27 16.99 0.89
N ALA A 344 18.60 17.09 0.80
CA ALA A 344 19.44 16.06 0.21
C ALA A 344 19.31 14.71 0.93
N GLU A 345 18.91 14.67 2.21
CA GLU A 345 18.62 13.45 2.97
C GLU A 345 17.47 12.62 2.35
N HIS A 346 16.62 13.24 1.50
CA HIS A 346 15.49 12.61 0.83
C HIS A 346 15.72 12.37 -0.67
N LEU A 347 16.96 12.51 -1.15
CA LEU A 347 17.32 12.36 -2.56
C LEU A 347 18.52 11.41 -2.77
N PRO A 348 18.61 10.76 -3.95
CA PRO A 348 17.63 10.73 -5.03
C PRO A 348 16.36 9.94 -4.61
N TYR A 349 15.24 10.11 -5.30
CA TYR A 349 14.04 9.29 -5.09
C TYR A 349 13.19 9.27 -6.36
N PHE A 350 12.69 8.11 -6.77
CA PHE A 350 11.97 7.95 -8.03
C PHE A 350 10.66 8.76 -8.08
N TYR A 351 9.94 8.82 -6.96
CA TYR A 351 8.72 9.62 -6.87
C TYR A 351 8.98 11.03 -6.32
N ASP A 352 10.19 11.59 -6.50
CA ASP A 352 10.54 12.94 -6.01
C ASP A 352 9.68 14.05 -6.66
N ILE A 353 9.08 13.81 -7.82
CA ILE A 353 8.06 14.69 -8.42
C ILE A 353 6.92 15.01 -7.43
N SER A 354 6.57 14.07 -6.55
CA SER A 354 5.54 14.28 -5.53
C SER A 354 5.92 15.38 -4.52
N TYR A 355 7.22 15.67 -4.35
CA TYR A 355 7.71 16.76 -3.51
C TYR A 355 7.51 18.15 -4.15
N GLY A 356 7.25 18.20 -5.46
CA GLY A 356 6.75 19.38 -6.16
C GLY A 356 5.21 19.52 -6.13
N GLY A 357 4.51 18.61 -5.44
CA GLY A 357 3.06 18.58 -5.32
C GLY A 357 2.52 19.47 -4.21
N PHE A 358 1.75 20.49 -4.59
CA PHE A 358 1.07 21.43 -3.70
C PHE A 358 -0.37 21.63 -4.16
N SER A 359 -1.29 21.83 -3.22
CA SER A 359 -2.69 22.14 -3.51
C SER A 359 -3.05 23.53 -2.97
N PRO A 360 -3.87 24.32 -3.70
CA PRO A 360 -4.27 25.64 -3.27
C PRO A 360 -5.40 25.57 -2.25
N TYR A 361 -5.22 26.28 -1.14
CA TYR A 361 -6.25 26.52 -0.13
C TYR A 361 -6.46 28.01 0.09
N ASP A 362 -7.69 28.38 0.45
CA ASP A 362 -7.97 29.74 0.93
C ASP A 362 -7.12 30.02 2.18
N LEU A 363 -6.51 31.21 2.25
CA LEU A 363 -5.64 31.56 3.37
C LEU A 363 -6.45 31.62 4.67
N LYS A 364 -7.67 32.17 4.63
CA LYS A 364 -8.49 32.33 5.84
C LYS A 364 -8.93 30.99 6.43
N LEU A 365 -8.99 29.94 5.62
CA LEU A 365 -9.24 28.57 6.09
C LEU A 365 -8.24 28.17 7.18
N TRP A 366 -6.95 28.46 6.98
CA TRP A 366 -5.88 27.96 7.86
C TRP A 366 -5.23 29.02 8.74
N ILE A 367 -5.07 30.25 8.25
CA ILE A 367 -4.32 31.30 8.95
C ILE A 367 -5.18 32.51 9.36
N GLY A 368 -6.49 32.49 9.12
CA GLY A 368 -7.38 33.59 9.48
C GLY A 368 -6.99 34.89 8.77
N ASP A 369 -6.88 36.01 9.49
CA ASP A 369 -6.46 37.31 8.93
C ASP A 369 -4.93 37.50 8.86
N ASN A 370 -4.15 36.46 9.16
CA ASN A 370 -2.69 36.48 8.99
C ASN A 370 -2.31 36.40 7.51
N ASP A 371 -1.03 36.68 7.22
CA ASP A 371 -0.49 36.65 5.86
C ASP A 371 0.77 35.76 5.77
N ILE A 372 1.16 35.42 4.55
CA ILE A 372 2.42 34.76 4.22
C ILE A 372 3.39 35.77 3.61
N LYS A 373 4.63 35.76 4.09
CA LYS A 373 5.73 36.62 3.61
C LYS A 373 6.99 35.80 3.36
N ASP A 374 7.91 36.37 2.61
CA ASP A 374 9.28 35.86 2.40
C ASP A 374 10.20 37.08 2.32
N ASP A 375 11.18 37.15 3.20
CA ASP A 375 12.13 38.27 3.32
C ASP A 375 13.50 37.97 2.68
N GLY A 376 13.61 36.84 1.98
CA GLY A 376 14.87 36.33 1.43
C GLY A 376 15.33 35.03 2.07
N LYS A 377 14.82 34.67 3.26
CA LYS A 377 15.28 33.51 4.04
C LYS A 377 14.33 32.30 4.00
N GLY A 378 13.16 32.44 3.40
CA GLY A 378 12.12 31.42 3.42
C GLY A 378 10.74 32.01 3.67
N ALA A 379 9.71 31.30 3.23
CA ALA A 379 8.34 31.69 3.46
C ALA A 379 7.95 31.46 4.93
N TYR A 380 7.18 32.38 5.51
CA TYR A 380 6.70 32.29 6.88
C TYR A 380 5.29 32.90 7.03
N ILE A 381 4.59 32.48 8.08
CA ILE A 381 3.29 33.04 8.47
C ILE A 381 3.53 34.19 9.46
N THR A 382 2.81 35.31 9.32
CA THR A 382 2.97 36.47 10.21
C THR A 382 2.71 36.13 11.69
N GLU A 383 3.37 36.87 12.58
CA GLU A 383 3.45 36.61 14.03
C GLU A 383 2.11 36.33 14.75
N GLY A 384 1.00 36.95 14.30
CA GLY A 384 -0.32 36.75 14.88
C GLY A 384 -0.82 35.30 14.82
N PHE A 385 -0.27 34.48 13.92
CA PHE A 385 -0.59 33.05 13.83
C PHE A 385 -0.14 32.25 15.06
N TYR A 386 0.98 32.67 15.66
CA TYR A 386 1.58 32.00 16.82
C TYR A 386 1.13 32.60 18.15
N ALA A 387 0.15 33.51 18.14
CA ALA A 387 -0.37 34.12 19.35
C ALA A 387 -0.90 33.06 20.33
N MET A 388 -0.53 33.19 21.60
CA MET A 388 -0.95 32.27 22.66
C MET A 388 -1.87 32.95 23.68
N ASP A 389 -2.81 32.18 24.21
CA ASP A 389 -3.56 32.46 25.43
C ASP A 389 -3.19 31.38 26.47
N GLY A 390 -2.36 31.75 27.44
CA GLY A 390 -1.69 30.79 28.33
C GLY A 390 -0.77 29.84 27.55
N ASP A 391 -1.01 28.53 27.70
CA ASP A 391 -0.24 27.47 27.03
C ASP A 391 -0.86 27.01 25.70
N LYS A 392 -1.86 27.74 25.18
CA LYS A 392 -2.58 27.35 23.96
C LYS A 392 -2.43 28.39 22.86
N TYR A 393 -2.09 27.94 21.66
CA TYR A 393 -2.21 28.77 20.46
C TYR A 393 -3.67 29.12 20.17
N THR A 394 -3.98 30.40 19.99
CA THR A 394 -5.34 30.88 19.67
C THR A 394 -5.81 30.36 18.31
N MET A 395 -4.89 30.29 17.34
CA MET A 395 -5.17 29.78 16.00
C MET A 395 -5.40 28.27 15.94
N ALA A 396 -4.97 27.48 16.94
CA ALA A 396 -5.23 26.04 16.94
C ALA A 396 -6.74 25.76 16.94
N LYS A 397 -7.53 26.53 17.69
CA LYS A 397 -8.99 26.42 17.68
C LYS A 397 -9.58 26.74 16.31
N HIS A 398 -9.10 27.80 15.66
CA HIS A 398 -9.54 28.17 14.31
C HIS A 398 -9.25 27.06 13.30
N ILE A 399 -8.06 26.44 13.35
CA ILE A 399 -7.68 25.32 12.49
C ILE A 399 -8.60 24.13 12.73
N SER A 400 -8.84 23.72 13.99
CA SER A 400 -9.72 22.59 14.29
C SER A 400 -11.16 22.82 13.82
N GLU A 401 -11.70 24.04 14.02
CA GLU A 401 -13.04 24.39 13.54
C GLU A 401 -13.13 24.45 12.01
N SER A 402 -12.09 24.98 11.36
CA SER A 402 -12.05 25.13 9.91
C SER A 402 -11.79 23.81 9.18
N ALA A 403 -11.01 22.88 9.76
CA ALA A 403 -10.83 21.52 9.25
C ALA A 403 -12.15 20.73 9.18
N LEU A 404 -13.10 21.05 10.06
CA LEU A 404 -14.44 20.46 10.13
C LEU A 404 -15.52 21.31 9.44
N ASN A 405 -15.11 22.29 8.63
CA ASN A 405 -16.05 23.12 7.88
C ASN A 405 -16.73 22.30 6.78
N THR A 406 -18.06 22.33 6.75
CA THR A 406 -18.89 21.58 5.78
C THR A 406 -19.79 22.49 4.96
N ASP A 407 -19.42 23.75 4.77
CA ASP A 407 -20.23 24.76 4.08
C ASP A 407 -19.37 25.69 3.20
N GLY A 408 -19.99 26.72 2.61
CA GLY A 408 -19.34 27.68 1.73
C GLY A 408 -18.59 28.83 2.41
N LYS A 409 -18.31 28.78 3.73
CA LYS A 409 -17.63 29.86 4.45
C LYS A 409 -16.26 30.20 3.83
N TYR A 410 -15.52 29.19 3.43
CA TYR A 410 -14.26 29.32 2.71
C TYR A 410 -14.45 28.80 1.28
N PRO A 411 -13.88 29.45 0.27
CA PRO A 411 -14.07 28.99 -1.09
C PRO A 411 -13.31 27.68 -1.35
N TYR A 412 -13.66 26.99 -2.43
CA TYR A 412 -13.15 25.68 -2.81
C TYR A 412 -12.32 25.79 -4.10
N SER A 413 -11.36 24.88 -4.29
CA SER A 413 -10.53 24.82 -5.51
C SER A 413 -10.90 23.67 -6.44
N GLY A 414 -11.68 22.68 -5.97
CA GLY A 414 -12.04 21.50 -6.75
C GLY A 414 -13.15 21.72 -7.78
N ALA A 415 -13.48 20.64 -8.48
CA ALA A 415 -14.50 20.58 -9.52
C ALA A 415 -15.92 20.86 -8.99
N PHE A 416 -16.14 20.63 -7.69
CA PHE A 416 -17.42 20.83 -7.03
C PHE A 416 -17.28 21.62 -5.72
N VAL A 417 -18.40 22.20 -5.27
CA VAL A 417 -18.53 22.89 -3.99
C VAL A 417 -19.61 22.25 -3.13
N ILE A 418 -19.44 22.31 -1.81
CA ILE A 418 -20.47 21.81 -0.90
C ILE A 418 -21.68 22.75 -0.91
N ALA A 419 -22.84 22.21 -1.29
CA ALA A 419 -24.12 22.91 -1.21
C ALA A 419 -24.84 22.65 0.12
N SER A 420 -24.82 21.40 0.60
CA SER A 420 -25.39 21.03 1.91
C SER A 420 -24.88 19.67 2.37
N TYR A 421 -24.70 19.49 3.68
CA TYR A 421 -24.39 18.21 4.32
C TYR A 421 -25.43 17.90 5.40
N ASP A 422 -26.07 16.73 5.29
CA ASP A 422 -26.95 16.19 6.31
C ASP A 422 -26.18 15.20 7.20
N LYS A 423 -25.97 15.61 8.47
CA LYS A 423 -25.25 14.80 9.47
C LYS A 423 -26.04 13.58 9.94
N THR A 424 -27.38 13.64 9.89
CA THR A 424 -28.26 12.56 10.34
C THR A 424 -28.30 11.46 9.29
N ASP A 425 -28.52 11.86 8.03
CA ASP A 425 -28.61 10.94 6.90
C ASP A 425 -27.24 10.54 6.34
N LYS A 426 -26.17 11.21 6.80
CA LYS A 426 -24.80 11.06 6.30
C LYS A 426 -24.75 11.16 4.78
N SER A 427 -25.39 12.21 4.26
CA SER A 427 -25.48 12.49 2.84
C SER A 427 -25.07 13.93 2.55
N ILE A 428 -24.51 14.18 1.36
CA ILE A 428 -24.04 15.50 0.96
C ILE A 428 -24.47 15.80 -0.47
N ILE A 429 -24.80 17.06 -0.72
CA ILE A 429 -25.08 17.60 -2.04
C ILE A 429 -23.95 18.56 -2.39
N LEU A 430 -23.34 18.31 -3.53
CA LEU A 430 -22.34 19.15 -4.16
C LEU A 430 -22.92 19.78 -5.43
N LYS A 431 -22.44 20.97 -5.78
CA LYS A 431 -22.76 21.64 -7.04
C LYS A 431 -21.48 21.91 -7.81
N LYS A 432 -21.57 21.93 -9.13
CA LYS A 432 -20.45 22.27 -10.00
C LYS A 432 -19.82 23.61 -9.61
N ASN A 433 -18.49 23.65 -9.62
CA ASN A 433 -17.73 24.88 -9.49
C ASN A 433 -17.52 25.50 -10.89
N GLU A 434 -18.23 26.59 -11.19
CA GLU A 434 -18.12 27.29 -12.48
C GLU A 434 -16.75 27.94 -12.74
N ASN A 435 -15.93 28.09 -11.70
CA ASN A 435 -14.58 28.66 -11.80
C ASN A 435 -13.48 27.59 -11.93
N PHE A 436 -13.82 26.30 -11.87
CA PHE A 436 -12.83 25.23 -11.97
C PHE A 436 -12.23 25.16 -13.38
N LYS A 437 -10.91 25.32 -13.48
CA LYS A 437 -10.21 25.38 -14.78
C LYS A 437 -10.08 24.02 -15.47
N GLY A 438 -10.01 22.95 -14.70
CA GLY A 438 -9.93 21.58 -15.19
C GLY A 438 -9.02 20.69 -14.33
N ASN A 439 -9.16 19.37 -14.46
CA ASN A 439 -8.20 18.42 -13.87
C ASN A 439 -6.88 18.42 -14.67
N TYR A 440 -5.98 17.48 -14.37
CA TYR A 440 -4.71 17.33 -15.08
C TYR A 440 -4.86 17.01 -16.58
N GLU A 441 -6.03 16.52 -17.02
CA GLU A 441 -6.36 16.29 -18.43
C GLU A 441 -7.03 17.50 -19.10
N GLY A 442 -7.22 18.60 -18.36
CA GLY A 442 -7.95 19.78 -18.80
C GLY A 442 -9.47 19.61 -18.85
N LEU A 443 -10.01 18.55 -18.24
CA LEU A 443 -11.44 18.27 -18.22
C LEU A 443 -12.16 19.08 -17.14
N ILE A 444 -13.32 19.63 -17.49
CA ILE A 444 -14.24 20.34 -16.60
C ILE A 444 -15.53 19.51 -16.48
N PRO A 445 -16.12 19.39 -15.28
CA PRO A 445 -17.33 18.60 -15.09
C PRO A 445 -18.52 19.09 -15.93
N LYS A 446 -19.24 18.14 -16.51
CA LYS A 446 -20.50 18.36 -17.22
C LYS A 446 -21.74 18.07 -16.36
N ILE A 447 -21.55 17.35 -15.26
CA ILE A 447 -22.54 17.11 -14.22
C ILE A 447 -22.68 18.38 -13.37
N GLU A 448 -23.92 18.83 -13.16
CA GLU A 448 -24.21 20.10 -12.45
C GLU A 448 -24.36 19.91 -10.94
N LYS A 449 -24.77 18.70 -10.51
CA LYS A 449 -25.04 18.38 -9.11
C LYS A 449 -24.67 16.93 -8.81
N VAL A 450 -23.95 16.71 -7.72
CA VAL A 450 -23.62 15.38 -7.20
C VAL A 450 -24.29 15.21 -5.85
N THR A 451 -25.06 14.16 -5.67
CA THR A 451 -25.49 13.71 -4.34
C THR A 451 -24.63 12.52 -3.98
N TYR A 452 -23.98 12.54 -2.81
CA TYR A 452 -23.18 11.43 -2.32
C TYR A 452 -23.80 10.92 -1.03
N LYS A 453 -24.04 9.62 -0.94
CA LYS A 453 -24.72 9.00 0.20
C LYS A 453 -24.18 7.61 0.51
N LYS A 454 -24.35 7.20 1.76
CA LYS A 454 -24.16 5.81 2.14
C LYS A 454 -25.21 4.91 1.48
N ILE A 455 -24.79 3.74 1.02
CA ILE A 455 -25.68 2.66 0.58
C ILE A 455 -25.73 1.53 1.61
N VAL A 456 -26.81 0.75 1.56
CA VAL A 456 -26.98 -0.49 2.32
C VAL A 456 -26.89 -1.64 1.31
N ALA A 457 -25.90 -2.52 1.48
CA ALA A 457 -25.55 -3.53 0.48
C ALA A 457 -26.72 -4.46 0.13
N GLU A 458 -27.55 -4.80 1.11
CA GLU A 458 -28.70 -5.69 0.95
C GLU A 458 -29.84 -5.08 0.11
N THR A 459 -29.94 -3.75 0.04
CA THR A 459 -31.03 -3.07 -0.69
C THR A 459 -30.53 -2.16 -1.81
N GLN A 460 -29.22 -2.16 -2.10
CA GLN A 460 -28.59 -1.23 -3.04
C GLN A 460 -29.15 -1.34 -4.46
N LEU A 461 -29.43 -2.57 -4.95
CA LEU A 461 -29.97 -2.76 -6.30
C LEU A 461 -31.42 -2.28 -6.41
N ASP A 462 -32.20 -2.38 -5.35
CA ASP A 462 -33.57 -1.85 -5.32
C ASP A 462 -33.57 -0.32 -5.22
N ASP A 463 -32.63 0.26 -4.47
CA ASP A 463 -32.41 1.70 -4.43
C ASP A 463 -32.00 2.24 -5.81
N LEU A 464 -31.14 1.53 -6.55
CA LEU A 464 -30.78 1.84 -7.93
C LEU A 464 -32.00 1.80 -8.87
N LYS A 465 -32.81 0.73 -8.80
CA LYS A 465 -34.06 0.60 -9.59
C LYS A 465 -35.06 1.71 -9.28
N ALA A 466 -35.14 2.14 -8.03
CA ALA A 466 -36.03 3.21 -7.58
C ALA A 466 -35.50 4.62 -7.93
N GLY A 467 -34.28 4.74 -8.44
CA GLY A 467 -33.62 6.01 -8.74
C GLY A 467 -33.10 6.76 -7.50
N GLY A 468 -32.95 6.05 -6.36
CA GLY A 468 -32.37 6.61 -5.14
C GLY A 468 -30.84 6.60 -5.13
N VAL A 469 -30.21 5.92 -6.09
CA VAL A 469 -28.78 6.01 -6.44
C VAL A 469 -28.64 5.84 -7.96
N ASP A 470 -27.66 6.49 -8.57
CA ASP A 470 -27.39 6.39 -10.02
C ASP A 470 -26.16 5.52 -10.32
N VAL A 471 -25.19 5.44 -9.40
CA VAL A 471 -23.97 4.63 -9.56
C VAL A 471 -23.66 3.88 -8.26
N LEU A 472 -23.59 2.56 -8.37
CA LEU A 472 -23.05 1.65 -7.36
C LEU A 472 -21.65 1.24 -7.80
N THR A 473 -20.67 1.33 -6.89
CA THR A 473 -19.28 0.99 -7.18
C THR A 473 -18.81 -0.20 -6.35
N GLY A 474 -17.89 -0.99 -6.92
CA GLY A 474 -17.17 -2.02 -6.16
C GLY A 474 -18.03 -3.23 -5.77
N ILE A 475 -19.07 -3.57 -6.53
CA ILE A 475 -19.82 -4.82 -6.32
C ILE A 475 -18.87 -5.98 -6.61
N THR A 476 -18.82 -6.95 -5.68
CA THR A 476 -17.91 -8.10 -5.78
C THR A 476 -18.50 -9.32 -5.06
N GLY A 477 -17.89 -10.49 -5.29
CA GLY A 477 -18.39 -11.79 -4.85
C GLY A 477 -19.40 -12.38 -5.83
N GLY A 478 -19.56 -13.71 -5.82
CA GLY A 478 -20.33 -14.44 -6.82
C GLY A 478 -21.79 -14.00 -6.92
N ALA A 479 -22.57 -14.27 -5.87
CA ALA A 479 -24.01 -14.01 -5.88
C ALA A 479 -24.38 -12.52 -6.04
N PRO A 480 -23.73 -11.55 -5.35
CA PRO A 480 -24.03 -10.14 -5.55
C PRO A 480 -23.74 -9.66 -6.98
N THR A 481 -22.66 -10.14 -7.59
CA THR A 481 -22.28 -9.77 -8.97
C THR A 481 -23.25 -10.36 -9.99
N ASP A 482 -23.60 -11.65 -9.85
CA ASP A 482 -24.61 -12.30 -10.69
C ASP A 482 -25.95 -11.56 -10.66
N GLU A 483 -26.39 -11.15 -9.46
CA GLU A 483 -27.65 -10.41 -9.29
C GLU A 483 -27.59 -9.05 -10.00
N ALA A 484 -26.48 -8.33 -9.84
CA ALA A 484 -26.30 -7.00 -10.40
C ALA A 484 -26.22 -7.02 -11.94
N ILE A 485 -25.46 -7.96 -12.52
CA ILE A 485 -25.37 -8.16 -13.98
C ILE A 485 -26.73 -8.60 -14.53
N THR A 486 -27.39 -9.58 -13.90
CA THR A 486 -28.71 -10.05 -14.34
C THR A 486 -29.74 -8.93 -14.33
N MET A 487 -29.69 -8.06 -13.32
CA MET A 487 -30.55 -6.89 -13.21
C MET A 487 -30.31 -5.93 -14.38
N ALA A 488 -29.04 -5.60 -14.67
CA ALA A 488 -28.68 -4.70 -15.76
C ALA A 488 -29.06 -5.27 -17.14
N ASP A 489 -28.75 -6.54 -17.43
CA ASP A 489 -29.06 -7.19 -18.71
C ASP A 489 -30.57 -7.26 -18.98
N LYS A 490 -31.38 -7.47 -17.94
CA LYS A 490 -32.85 -7.52 -18.04
C LYS A 490 -33.51 -6.14 -18.01
N SER A 491 -32.73 -5.06 -17.88
CA SER A 491 -33.26 -3.71 -17.71
C SER A 491 -33.75 -3.05 -19.00
N GLU A 492 -33.57 -3.71 -20.16
CA GLU A 492 -33.82 -3.15 -21.49
C GLU A 492 -33.02 -1.87 -21.76
N GLY A 493 -31.78 -1.82 -21.27
CA GLY A 493 -30.85 -0.71 -21.47
C GLY A 493 -31.04 0.47 -20.50
N LYS A 494 -31.83 0.30 -19.42
CA LYS A 494 -31.97 1.32 -18.36
C LYS A 494 -30.76 1.36 -17.43
N PHE A 495 -30.09 0.23 -17.25
CA PHE A 495 -28.87 0.09 -16.45
C PHE A 495 -27.78 -0.57 -17.29
N ALA A 496 -26.54 -0.22 -16.99
CA ALA A 496 -25.34 -0.78 -17.59
C ALA A 496 -24.30 -1.04 -16.50
N TYR A 497 -23.22 -1.73 -16.86
CA TYR A 497 -22.13 -2.01 -15.93
C TYR A 497 -20.77 -1.99 -16.64
N ILE A 498 -19.74 -1.68 -15.86
CA ILE A 498 -18.33 -1.86 -16.19
C ILE A 498 -17.67 -2.72 -15.11
N HIS A 499 -16.46 -3.20 -15.37
CA HIS A 499 -15.67 -3.90 -14.35
C HIS A 499 -14.18 -3.60 -14.47
N TYR A 500 -13.47 -3.82 -13.37
CA TYR A 500 -12.02 -3.70 -13.28
C TYR A 500 -11.45 -4.65 -12.22
N SER A 501 -10.23 -5.12 -12.43
CA SER A 501 -9.54 -5.91 -11.41
C SER A 501 -9.15 -5.03 -10.22
N ARG A 502 -9.31 -5.56 -9.03
CA ARG A 502 -8.87 -4.94 -7.78
C ARG A 502 -7.34 -4.81 -7.77
N ALA A 503 -6.82 -3.66 -7.34
CA ALA A 503 -5.41 -3.54 -6.94
C ALA A 503 -5.21 -4.11 -5.54
N GLY A 504 -5.25 -5.44 -5.45
CA GLY A 504 -5.22 -6.16 -4.18
C GLY A 504 -5.59 -7.62 -4.33
N TYR A 505 -5.33 -8.40 -3.29
CA TYR A 505 -5.60 -9.84 -3.27
C TYR A 505 -5.92 -10.31 -1.85
N GLY A 506 -6.66 -11.42 -1.76
CA GLY A 506 -6.76 -12.23 -0.56
C GLY A 506 -5.59 -13.21 -0.49
N LYS A 507 -5.10 -13.47 0.72
CA LYS A 507 -3.88 -14.24 0.93
C LYS A 507 -3.91 -15.13 2.16
N LEU A 508 -3.10 -16.18 2.11
CA LEU A 508 -2.58 -16.85 3.30
C LEU A 508 -1.23 -16.18 3.65
N SER A 509 -1.23 -15.38 4.70
CA SER A 509 -0.05 -14.67 5.22
C SER A 509 0.71 -15.51 6.24
N PHE A 510 2.01 -15.27 6.34
CA PHE A 510 2.88 -15.99 7.27
C PHE A 510 3.55 -15.07 8.30
N ARG A 511 3.85 -15.64 9.46
CA ARG A 511 4.87 -15.13 10.39
C ARG A 511 6.21 -15.74 10.02
N ALA A 512 6.84 -15.21 8.97
CA ALA A 512 7.95 -15.86 8.27
C ALA A 512 9.31 -15.86 8.99
N ASP A 513 9.31 -15.61 10.31
CA ASP A 513 10.43 -15.77 11.22
C ASP A 513 10.08 -16.66 12.43
N TYR A 514 8.95 -17.39 12.36
CA TYR A 514 8.52 -18.32 13.41
C TYR A 514 7.99 -19.65 12.86
N GLY A 515 8.41 -20.75 13.49
CA GLY A 515 7.95 -22.10 13.14
C GLY A 515 8.37 -22.52 11.72
N PRO A 516 7.70 -23.52 11.12
CA PRO A 516 8.11 -24.06 9.82
C PRO A 516 8.06 -23.06 8.66
N VAL A 517 7.16 -22.07 8.71
CA VAL A 517 7.03 -21.05 7.65
C VAL A 517 8.18 -20.05 7.64
N GLN A 518 9.14 -20.13 8.58
CA GLN A 518 10.39 -19.39 8.47
C GLN A 518 11.24 -19.84 7.27
N PHE A 519 11.03 -21.09 6.83
CA PHE A 519 11.76 -21.68 5.72
C PHE A 519 11.02 -21.45 4.38
N PRO A 520 11.66 -20.83 3.36
CA PRO A 520 11.01 -20.51 2.08
C PRO A 520 10.48 -21.74 1.34
N GLU A 521 11.18 -22.89 1.43
CA GLU A 521 10.71 -24.15 0.84
C GLU A 521 9.36 -24.60 1.39
N VAL A 522 9.05 -24.32 2.67
CA VAL A 522 7.77 -24.66 3.27
C VAL A 522 6.67 -23.78 2.69
N ARG A 523 6.94 -22.49 2.51
CA ARG A 523 5.98 -21.55 1.93
C ARG A 523 5.68 -21.88 0.47
N ARG A 524 6.69 -22.23 -0.33
CA ARG A 524 6.52 -22.74 -1.70
C ARG A 524 5.77 -24.08 -1.73
N ALA A 525 6.08 -25.01 -0.83
CA ALA A 525 5.37 -26.28 -0.72
C ALA A 525 3.88 -26.08 -0.38
N ILE A 526 3.54 -25.13 0.50
CA ILE A 526 2.15 -24.76 0.77
C ILE A 526 1.47 -24.26 -0.51
N ALA A 527 2.11 -23.36 -1.27
CA ALA A 527 1.56 -22.87 -2.54
C ALA A 527 1.30 -24.01 -3.55
N TYR A 528 2.21 -24.96 -3.69
CA TYR A 528 2.05 -26.15 -4.54
C TYR A 528 0.96 -27.13 -4.03
N CYS A 529 0.69 -27.20 -2.72
CA CYS A 529 -0.36 -28.07 -2.20
C CYS A 529 -1.77 -27.54 -2.49
N MET A 530 -1.93 -26.22 -2.59
CA MET A 530 -3.23 -25.56 -2.70
C MET A 530 -3.72 -25.51 -4.15
N ASP A 531 -5.00 -25.82 -4.38
CA ASP A 531 -5.68 -25.51 -5.64
C ASP A 531 -6.15 -24.05 -5.62
N ARG A 532 -5.21 -23.14 -5.95
CA ARG A 532 -5.45 -21.70 -5.92
C ARG A 532 -6.48 -21.26 -6.97
N ALA A 533 -6.52 -21.95 -8.12
CA ALA A 533 -7.49 -21.66 -9.17
C ALA A 533 -8.91 -22.02 -8.74
N LEU A 534 -9.09 -23.21 -8.14
CA LEU A 534 -10.38 -23.60 -7.55
C LEU A 534 -10.76 -22.69 -6.39
N PHE A 535 -9.81 -22.37 -5.51
CA PHE A 535 -10.05 -21.45 -4.39
C PHE A 535 -10.55 -20.08 -4.90
N ALA A 536 -9.85 -19.48 -5.86
CA ALA A 536 -10.24 -18.20 -6.44
C ALA A 536 -11.63 -18.27 -7.08
N LYS A 537 -11.90 -19.33 -7.84
CA LYS A 537 -13.20 -19.55 -8.48
C LYS A 537 -14.33 -19.66 -7.45
N ASP A 538 -14.15 -20.48 -6.43
CA ASP A 538 -15.17 -20.75 -5.41
C ASP A 538 -15.44 -19.50 -4.56
N PHE A 539 -14.40 -18.75 -4.19
CA PHE A 539 -14.55 -17.53 -3.39
C PHE A 539 -15.18 -16.38 -4.19
N THR A 540 -14.76 -16.19 -5.43
CA THR A 540 -15.22 -15.05 -6.26
C THR A 540 -16.49 -15.37 -7.04
N GLY A 541 -16.94 -16.62 -7.04
CA GLY A 541 -18.01 -17.11 -7.94
C GLY A 541 -17.61 -17.05 -9.43
N GLY A 542 -16.32 -16.95 -9.74
CA GLY A 542 -15.80 -16.78 -11.11
C GLY A 542 -15.54 -15.32 -11.51
N TYR A 543 -15.85 -14.33 -10.67
CA TYR A 543 -15.58 -12.91 -10.90
C TYR A 543 -14.24 -12.50 -10.29
N GLY A 544 -13.18 -13.17 -10.71
CA GLY A 544 -11.83 -12.95 -10.23
C GLY A 544 -10.90 -14.09 -10.64
N GLY A 545 -9.68 -14.06 -10.14
CA GLY A 545 -8.66 -15.04 -10.52
C GLY A 545 -7.49 -15.09 -9.57
N VAL A 546 -6.55 -15.98 -9.86
CA VAL A 546 -5.28 -16.08 -9.13
C VAL A 546 -4.39 -14.90 -9.51
N VAL A 547 -3.65 -14.39 -8.54
CA VAL A 547 -2.49 -13.53 -8.78
C VAL A 547 -1.25 -14.20 -8.19
N ASP A 548 -0.08 -13.92 -8.74
CA ASP A 548 1.18 -14.58 -8.35
C ASP A 548 2.16 -13.65 -7.64
N GLY A 549 1.71 -12.44 -7.31
CA GLY A 549 2.52 -11.47 -6.60
C GLY A 549 1.74 -10.23 -6.16
N PRO A 550 2.43 -9.31 -5.46
CA PRO A 550 1.84 -8.12 -4.89
C PRO A 550 1.66 -7.01 -5.93
N PHE A 551 0.91 -7.26 -7.01
CA PHE A 551 0.78 -6.33 -8.12
C PHE A 551 -0.62 -6.28 -8.74
N TYR A 552 -0.90 -5.17 -9.42
CA TYR A 552 -2.12 -4.96 -10.20
C TYR A 552 -1.72 -4.98 -11.66
N THR A 553 -2.32 -5.88 -12.44
CA THR A 553 -1.97 -6.07 -13.85
C THR A 553 -2.31 -4.86 -14.73
N GLY A 554 -3.19 -3.97 -14.26
CA GLY A 554 -3.54 -2.74 -14.95
C GLY A 554 -2.56 -1.58 -14.75
N SER A 555 -1.63 -1.65 -13.78
CA SER A 555 -0.69 -0.57 -13.50
C SER A 555 0.36 -0.41 -14.61
N TRP A 556 0.90 0.80 -14.77
CA TRP A 556 1.93 1.05 -15.79
C TRP A 556 3.21 0.25 -15.53
N MET A 557 3.64 0.13 -14.26
CA MET A 557 4.88 -0.55 -13.92
C MET A 557 4.81 -2.07 -14.19
N TYR A 558 3.64 -2.70 -13.97
CA TYR A 558 3.45 -4.10 -14.33
C TYR A 558 3.56 -4.30 -15.85
N LYS A 559 2.88 -3.46 -16.64
CA LYS A 559 2.91 -3.53 -18.11
C LYS A 559 4.34 -3.33 -18.64
N ALA A 560 5.07 -2.37 -18.07
CA ALA A 560 6.47 -2.13 -18.41
C ALA A 560 7.37 -3.32 -18.04
N ALA A 561 7.24 -3.87 -16.84
CA ALA A 561 8.01 -5.03 -16.38
C ALA A 561 7.75 -6.29 -17.22
N VAL A 562 6.50 -6.54 -17.64
CA VAL A 562 6.17 -7.63 -18.58
C VAL A 562 6.86 -7.43 -19.92
N ALA A 563 6.88 -6.20 -20.45
CA ALA A 563 7.62 -5.89 -21.67
C ALA A 563 9.14 -6.07 -21.52
N GLN A 564 9.65 -6.01 -20.29
CA GLN A 564 11.05 -6.27 -19.91
C GLN A 564 11.31 -7.73 -19.48
N GLY A 565 10.34 -8.63 -19.68
CA GLY A 565 10.50 -10.06 -19.46
C GLY A 565 10.24 -10.54 -18.04
N LEU A 566 9.31 -9.92 -17.31
CA LEU A 566 8.86 -10.40 -16.00
C LEU A 566 8.51 -11.89 -16.05
N SER A 567 9.16 -12.68 -15.18
CA SER A 567 8.96 -14.13 -15.06
C SER A 567 8.56 -14.51 -13.64
N VAL A 568 7.30 -14.91 -13.44
CA VAL A 568 6.78 -15.38 -12.14
C VAL A 568 6.37 -16.84 -12.23
N ASN A 569 6.67 -17.61 -11.19
CA ASN A 569 6.18 -18.97 -11.06
C ASN A 569 4.71 -18.93 -10.61
N ALA A 570 3.86 -19.62 -11.38
CA ALA A 570 2.44 -19.76 -11.10
C ALA A 570 2.13 -20.87 -10.07
N TYR A 571 3.14 -21.50 -9.47
CA TYR A 571 3.04 -22.56 -8.46
C TYR A 571 1.84 -23.49 -8.68
N PRO A 572 1.74 -24.16 -9.85
CA PRO A 572 0.59 -24.98 -10.19
C PRO A 572 0.47 -26.15 -9.22
N THR A 573 -0.74 -26.47 -8.78
CA THR A 573 -0.99 -27.49 -7.77
C THR A 573 -0.30 -28.81 -8.11
N SER A 574 0.60 -29.27 -7.23
CA SER A 574 1.43 -30.45 -7.44
C SER A 574 2.01 -30.93 -6.11
N THR A 575 1.48 -32.04 -5.59
CA THR A 575 2.01 -32.69 -4.40
C THR A 575 3.45 -33.15 -4.59
N ASP A 576 3.81 -33.61 -5.79
CA ASP A 576 5.18 -34.04 -6.11
C ASP A 576 6.15 -32.86 -6.05
N SER A 577 5.75 -31.67 -6.53
CA SER A 577 6.54 -30.43 -6.42
C SER A 577 6.65 -29.97 -4.98
N ALA A 578 5.56 -30.04 -4.20
CA ALA A 578 5.58 -29.72 -2.78
C ALA A 578 6.53 -30.64 -1.98
N ILE A 579 6.47 -31.95 -2.24
CA ILE A 579 7.39 -32.91 -1.62
C ILE A 579 8.83 -32.62 -2.03
N LYS A 580 9.08 -32.29 -3.30
CA LYS A 580 10.42 -31.94 -3.77
C LYS A 580 10.98 -30.74 -3.03
N GLU A 581 10.23 -29.64 -2.91
CA GLU A 581 10.65 -28.46 -2.14
C GLU A 581 11.02 -28.82 -0.69
N LEU A 582 10.17 -29.61 -0.03
CA LEU A 582 10.41 -30.06 1.35
C LEU A 582 11.65 -30.94 1.48
N VAL A 583 11.85 -31.89 0.56
CA VAL A 583 13.01 -32.79 0.57
C VAL A 583 14.30 -32.01 0.30
N ASP A 584 14.31 -31.16 -0.72
CA ASP A 584 15.46 -30.30 -1.05
C ASP A 584 15.79 -29.35 0.12
N GLY A 585 14.77 -28.91 0.86
CA GLY A 585 14.92 -28.14 2.10
C GLY A 585 15.22 -28.97 3.35
N GLY A 586 15.43 -30.29 3.27
CA GLY A 586 15.85 -31.10 4.42
C GLY A 586 14.75 -31.50 5.40
N TRP A 587 13.48 -31.44 5.02
CA TRP A 587 12.34 -32.01 5.76
C TRP A 587 12.25 -33.52 5.55
N VAL A 588 13.35 -34.23 5.86
CA VAL A 588 13.55 -35.64 5.51
C VAL A 588 13.57 -36.56 6.72
N PHE A 589 13.28 -36.05 7.92
CA PHE A 589 13.35 -36.83 9.16
C PHE A 589 11.97 -37.09 9.79
N ASP A 590 11.93 -38.04 10.71
CA ASP A 590 10.88 -38.23 11.70
C ASP A 590 11.24 -37.58 13.06
N LYS A 591 10.35 -37.70 14.05
CA LYS A 591 10.54 -37.14 15.39
C LYS A 591 11.76 -37.67 16.15
N ASP A 592 12.28 -38.84 15.77
CA ASP A 592 13.40 -39.52 16.42
C ASP A 592 14.71 -39.29 15.64
N GLY A 593 14.69 -38.41 14.61
CA GLY A 593 15.83 -38.08 13.77
C GLY A 593 16.21 -39.15 12.76
N LYS A 594 15.30 -40.08 12.46
CA LYS A 594 15.48 -41.11 11.42
C LYS A 594 14.85 -40.66 10.10
N ASP A 595 15.18 -41.33 9.01
CA ASP A 595 14.60 -41.02 7.70
C ASP A 595 13.06 -41.10 7.73
N TYR A 596 12.43 -40.08 7.16
CA TYR A 596 10.98 -39.98 7.06
C TYR A 596 10.41 -41.11 6.19
N VAL A 597 9.38 -41.77 6.71
CA VAL A 597 8.62 -42.81 5.99
C VAL A 597 7.17 -42.38 5.73
N SER A 598 6.49 -41.86 6.75
CA SER A 598 5.09 -41.45 6.68
C SER A 598 4.71 -40.55 7.86
N GLY A 599 3.58 -39.85 7.76
CA GLY A 599 3.07 -38.97 8.82
C GLY A 599 3.70 -37.58 8.74
N VAL A 600 4.11 -37.01 9.88
CA VAL A 600 4.67 -35.66 9.94
C VAL A 600 6.17 -35.67 9.67
N ARG A 601 6.63 -34.78 8.78
CA ARG A 601 8.05 -34.54 8.51
C ARG A 601 8.69 -33.69 9.60
N TYR A 602 9.98 -33.88 9.80
CA TYR A 602 10.80 -33.08 10.68
C TYR A 602 12.02 -32.54 9.95
N LYS A 603 12.42 -31.31 10.28
CA LYS A 603 13.68 -30.69 9.83
C LYS A 603 14.67 -30.62 10.98
N LYS A 604 15.89 -31.07 10.72
CA LYS A 604 17.00 -30.96 11.66
C LYS A 604 17.48 -29.51 11.75
N ILE A 605 17.67 -29.02 12.97
CA ILE A 605 18.25 -27.73 13.31
C ILE A 605 19.45 -28.01 14.22
N ALA A 606 20.63 -27.54 13.81
CA ALA A 606 21.84 -27.75 14.58
C ALA A 606 21.74 -27.05 15.95
N ALA A 607 22.31 -27.65 17.00
CA ALA A 607 22.25 -27.10 18.36
C ALA A 607 22.75 -25.64 18.46
N ALA A 608 23.81 -25.32 17.70
CA ALA A 608 24.39 -23.98 17.64
C ALA A 608 23.42 -22.96 17.03
N GLU A 609 22.58 -23.42 16.10
CA GLU A 609 21.68 -22.60 15.29
C GLU A 609 20.29 -22.44 15.93
N ALA A 610 19.86 -23.39 16.75
CA ALA A 610 18.53 -23.36 17.34
C ALA A 610 18.30 -22.11 18.23
N THR A 611 17.17 -21.43 17.99
CA THR A 611 16.64 -20.36 18.84
C THR A 611 15.72 -20.92 19.93
N GLU A 612 15.39 -20.11 20.93
CA GLU A 612 14.42 -20.51 21.96
C GLU A 612 13.04 -20.82 21.36
N ASN A 613 12.64 -20.06 20.32
CA ASN A 613 11.40 -20.28 19.59
C ASN A 613 11.41 -21.63 18.85
N ASP A 614 12.53 -22.00 18.22
CA ASP A 614 12.65 -23.29 17.55
C ASP A 614 12.55 -24.46 18.55
N ILE A 615 13.23 -24.34 19.68
CA ILE A 615 13.27 -25.36 20.74
C ILE A 615 11.87 -25.56 21.35
N ASN A 616 11.13 -24.48 21.55
CA ASN A 616 9.83 -24.52 22.23
C ASN A 616 8.64 -24.65 21.26
N PHE A 617 8.90 -24.73 19.96
CA PHE A 617 7.85 -24.83 18.94
C PHE A 617 7.00 -26.10 19.13
N ARG A 618 5.69 -25.92 18.97
CA ARG A 618 4.70 -27.00 19.02
C ARG A 618 3.46 -26.70 18.19
N SER A 619 2.82 -27.75 17.71
CA SER A 619 1.45 -27.67 17.21
C SER A 619 0.50 -27.17 18.31
N LYS A 620 -0.58 -26.50 17.92
CA LYS A 620 -1.55 -25.90 18.83
C LYS A 620 -2.15 -26.89 19.84
N ASP A 621 -2.36 -28.14 19.43
CA ASP A 621 -2.85 -29.24 20.27
C ASP A 621 -1.75 -29.88 21.15
N GLY A 622 -0.48 -29.50 20.93
CA GLY A 622 0.69 -30.04 21.62
C GLY A 622 1.11 -31.44 21.18
N ALA A 623 0.47 -32.03 20.16
CA ALA A 623 0.79 -33.38 19.70
C ALA A 623 2.14 -33.49 19.01
N TYR A 624 2.59 -32.42 18.35
CA TYR A 624 3.86 -32.36 17.64
C TYR A 624 4.71 -31.25 18.23
N THR A 625 5.85 -31.59 18.81
CA THR A 625 6.80 -30.64 19.40
C THR A 625 8.16 -30.80 18.75
N THR A 626 8.98 -29.75 18.80
CA THR A 626 10.41 -29.92 18.53
C THR A 626 11.00 -30.95 19.49
N THR A 627 11.75 -31.91 18.97
CA THR A 627 12.42 -32.95 19.76
C THR A 627 13.92 -32.75 19.78
N LYS A 628 14.56 -33.08 20.90
CA LYS A 628 16.03 -33.10 20.99
C LYS A 628 16.52 -34.53 20.75
N VAL A 629 17.37 -34.72 19.74
CA VAL A 629 17.98 -36.02 19.41
C VAL A 629 19.49 -35.84 19.31
N GLY A 630 20.21 -36.39 20.30
CA GLY A 630 21.61 -36.06 20.50
C GLY A 630 21.75 -34.59 20.92
N GLU A 631 22.64 -33.85 20.26
CA GLU A 631 22.81 -32.41 20.50
C GLU A 631 21.80 -31.55 19.73
N ASP A 632 21.28 -32.07 18.61
CA ASP A 632 20.49 -31.30 17.66
C ASP A 632 18.98 -31.36 17.94
N TYR A 633 18.26 -30.43 17.32
CA TYR A 633 16.80 -30.30 17.44
C TYR A 633 16.12 -30.68 16.14
N TYR A 634 14.92 -31.25 16.23
CA TYR A 634 14.13 -31.68 15.08
C TYR A 634 12.75 -31.03 15.18
N MET A 635 12.49 -30.05 14.32
CA MET A 635 11.25 -29.28 14.29
C MET A 635 10.19 -30.00 13.44
N PRO A 636 8.96 -30.20 13.92
CA PRO A 636 7.88 -30.79 13.14
C PRO A 636 7.37 -29.84 12.05
N LEU A 637 6.95 -30.40 10.91
CA LEU A 637 6.22 -29.70 9.84
C LEU A 637 4.76 -29.49 10.24
N ALA A 638 4.56 -28.74 11.33
CA ALA A 638 3.26 -28.39 11.89
C ALA A 638 2.95 -26.90 11.66
N LEU A 639 1.75 -26.58 11.17
CA LEU A 639 1.30 -25.22 10.96
C LEU A 639 0.15 -24.90 11.92
N ASN A 640 0.26 -23.78 12.61
CA ASN A 640 -0.81 -23.23 13.43
C ASN A 640 -1.42 -22.04 12.69
N TRP A 641 -2.68 -22.16 12.27
CA TRP A 641 -3.40 -21.16 11.49
C TRP A 641 -4.45 -20.45 12.35
N TYR A 642 -4.50 -19.12 12.28
CA TYR A 642 -5.57 -18.31 12.84
C TYR A 642 -6.43 -17.74 11.69
N GLY A 643 -7.71 -18.10 11.66
CA GLY A 643 -8.70 -17.51 10.75
C GLY A 643 -9.72 -16.62 11.46
N THR A 644 -10.28 -15.65 10.73
CA THR A 644 -11.35 -14.81 11.29
C THR A 644 -12.72 -15.45 11.11
N THR A 645 -13.68 -15.10 11.97
CA THR A 645 -15.06 -15.59 11.88
C THR A 645 -16.09 -14.52 12.28
N PRO A 646 -17.26 -14.42 11.63
CA PRO A 646 -17.66 -15.15 10.41
C PRO A 646 -16.90 -14.65 9.18
N ASN A 647 -16.39 -15.57 8.34
CA ASN A 647 -15.66 -15.22 7.13
C ASN A 647 -15.64 -16.39 6.13
N GLU A 648 -16.26 -16.20 4.96
CA GLU A 648 -16.29 -17.23 3.90
C GLU A 648 -14.89 -17.62 3.40
N PHE A 649 -13.94 -16.68 3.42
CA PHE A 649 -12.53 -16.99 3.12
C PHE A 649 -12.02 -18.07 4.09
N THR A 650 -12.20 -17.86 5.40
CA THR A 650 -11.81 -18.84 6.42
C THR A 650 -12.52 -20.18 6.21
N ASP A 651 -13.81 -20.16 5.87
CA ASP A 651 -14.58 -21.39 5.64
C ASP A 651 -14.03 -22.21 4.45
N LEU A 652 -13.61 -21.56 3.35
CA LEU A 652 -13.00 -22.26 2.22
C LEU A 652 -11.60 -22.81 2.53
N LEU A 653 -10.83 -22.14 3.39
CA LEU A 653 -9.50 -22.60 3.80
C LEU A 653 -9.52 -23.85 4.68
N VAL A 654 -10.65 -24.18 5.32
CA VAL A 654 -10.83 -25.46 6.03
C VAL A 654 -10.52 -26.62 5.08
N THR A 655 -11.15 -26.66 3.90
CA THR A 655 -10.91 -27.70 2.91
C THR A 655 -9.67 -27.41 2.05
N GLY A 656 -9.51 -26.15 1.62
CA GLY A 656 -8.46 -25.75 0.67
C GLY A 656 -7.05 -25.77 1.25
N PHE A 657 -6.91 -25.68 2.58
CA PHE A 657 -5.62 -25.62 3.27
C PHE A 657 -5.53 -26.60 4.45
N MET A 658 -6.40 -26.50 5.46
CA MET A 658 -6.26 -27.28 6.70
C MET A 658 -6.44 -28.80 6.49
N GLU A 659 -7.50 -29.19 5.78
CA GLU A 659 -7.82 -30.59 5.48
C GLU A 659 -7.28 -31.06 4.13
N ASN A 660 -6.48 -30.22 3.45
CA ASN A 660 -5.98 -30.47 2.11
C ASN A 660 -5.14 -31.76 2.06
N GLU A 661 -5.53 -32.70 1.18
CA GLU A 661 -4.89 -34.01 1.04
C GLU A 661 -3.46 -33.93 0.50
N ASN A 662 -3.14 -32.92 -0.32
CA ASN A 662 -1.78 -32.68 -0.81
C ASN A 662 -0.88 -32.26 0.36
N CYS A 663 -1.36 -31.38 1.26
CA CYS A 663 -0.64 -31.02 2.49
C CYS A 663 -0.37 -32.27 3.35
N LYS A 664 -1.39 -33.09 3.61
CA LYS A 664 -1.23 -34.32 4.41
C LYS A 664 -0.24 -35.30 3.77
N THR A 665 -0.35 -35.50 2.45
CA THR A 665 0.54 -36.39 1.68
C THR A 665 1.98 -35.89 1.67
N ALA A 666 2.17 -34.57 1.60
CA ALA A 666 3.48 -33.93 1.69
C ALA A 666 4.08 -34.00 3.10
N GLY A 667 3.29 -34.37 4.12
CA GLY A 667 3.73 -34.60 5.49
C GLY A 667 3.51 -33.42 6.43
N PHE A 668 2.61 -32.50 6.07
CA PHE A 668 2.15 -31.42 6.94
C PHE A 668 1.12 -31.92 7.97
N VAL A 669 1.11 -31.28 9.14
CA VAL A 669 -0.06 -31.24 10.03
C VAL A 669 -0.49 -29.79 10.22
N ILE A 670 -1.78 -29.49 10.05
CA ILE A 670 -2.30 -28.13 10.13
C ILE A 670 -3.36 -28.09 11.23
N GLN A 671 -3.19 -27.18 12.18
CA GLN A 671 -4.10 -26.92 13.29
C GLN A 671 -4.67 -25.52 13.14
N SER A 672 -5.95 -25.31 13.47
CA SER A 672 -6.61 -24.02 13.32
C SER A 672 -7.18 -23.45 14.62
N GLN A 673 -7.34 -22.14 14.66
CA GLN A 673 -8.23 -21.39 15.55
C GLN A 673 -9.06 -20.44 14.70
N THR A 674 -10.31 -20.21 15.10
CA THR A 674 -11.08 -19.07 14.58
C THR A 674 -11.39 -18.06 15.68
N GLY A 675 -11.40 -16.77 15.34
CA GLY A 675 -11.76 -15.70 16.28
C GLY A 675 -11.89 -14.34 15.61
N ASP A 676 -11.85 -13.28 16.40
CA ASP A 676 -11.98 -11.91 15.90
C ASP A 676 -10.67 -11.41 15.24
N PHE A 677 -10.80 -10.38 14.40
CA PHE A 677 -9.66 -9.84 13.63
C PHE A 677 -8.60 -9.16 14.50
N GLN A 678 -8.99 -8.42 15.55
CA GLN A 678 -8.04 -7.74 16.43
C GLN A 678 -7.13 -8.71 17.20
N PRO A 679 -7.65 -9.79 17.84
CA PRO A 679 -6.81 -10.85 18.40
C PRO A 679 -5.89 -11.52 17.36
N MET A 680 -6.37 -11.75 16.14
CA MET A 680 -5.54 -12.31 15.06
C MET A 680 -4.36 -11.38 14.73
N LEU A 681 -4.58 -10.06 14.66
CA LEU A 681 -3.52 -9.08 14.42
C LEU A 681 -2.48 -9.06 15.53
N ASP A 682 -2.90 -9.10 16.79
CA ASP A 682 -1.98 -9.19 17.94
C ASP A 682 -1.08 -10.43 17.89
N GLU A 683 -1.61 -11.57 17.44
CA GLU A 683 -0.84 -12.80 17.21
C GLU A 683 0.12 -12.70 16.01
N LEU A 684 -0.28 -12.04 14.92
CA LEU A 684 0.57 -11.79 13.75
C LEU A 684 1.73 -10.85 14.10
N TYR A 685 1.43 -9.77 14.83
CA TYR A 685 2.41 -8.79 15.29
C TYR A 685 3.27 -9.33 16.44
N GLN A 686 2.80 -10.36 17.14
CA GLN A 686 3.38 -10.84 18.40
C GLN A 686 3.55 -9.70 19.42
N ALA A 687 2.55 -8.82 19.46
CA ALA A 687 2.54 -7.64 20.30
C ALA A 687 1.11 -7.34 20.77
N ALA A 688 0.97 -6.84 21.99
CA ALA A 688 -0.33 -6.50 22.57
C ALA A 688 -0.81 -5.11 22.08
N ILE A 689 -0.96 -4.94 20.77
CA ILE A 689 -1.44 -3.70 20.14
C ILE A 689 -2.90 -3.43 20.55
N TYR A 690 -3.71 -4.48 20.59
CA TYR A 690 -5.10 -4.46 21.01
C TYR A 690 -5.35 -5.14 22.37
N GLY A 691 -4.30 -5.72 22.98
CA GLY A 691 -4.32 -6.26 24.35
C GLY A 691 -4.62 -7.76 24.45
N TYR A 692 -4.54 -8.51 23.35
CA TYR A 692 -4.88 -9.93 23.27
C TYR A 692 -3.67 -10.86 23.24
N TYR A 693 -2.49 -10.37 22.87
CA TYR A 693 -1.30 -11.21 22.77
C TYR A 693 -0.84 -11.73 24.14
N SER A 694 -0.67 -13.05 24.25
CA SER A 694 -0.30 -13.72 25.52
C SER A 694 1.19 -13.64 25.87
N GLY A 695 2.03 -13.14 24.96
CA GLY A 695 3.48 -13.08 25.13
C GLY A 695 4.22 -14.33 24.65
N THR A 696 3.53 -15.40 24.24
CA THR A 696 4.15 -16.62 23.69
C THR A 696 3.69 -16.83 22.25
N PRO A 697 4.60 -16.86 21.26
CA PRO A 697 4.25 -17.14 19.87
C PRO A 697 3.55 -18.49 19.70
N MET A 698 2.44 -18.52 18.98
CA MET A 698 1.69 -19.76 18.72
C MET A 698 1.38 -19.93 17.22
N TYR A 699 0.87 -18.90 16.56
CA TYR A 699 0.39 -18.99 15.19
C TYR A 699 1.47 -18.65 14.16
N THR A 700 1.38 -19.31 13.02
CA THR A 700 2.34 -19.23 11.90
C THR A 700 1.66 -18.74 10.61
N CYS A 701 0.37 -19.04 10.45
CA CYS A 701 -0.40 -18.75 9.25
C CYS A 701 -1.64 -17.94 9.61
N PHE A 702 -2.03 -17.01 8.74
CA PHE A 702 -3.16 -16.09 8.93
C PHE A 702 -3.84 -15.85 7.58
N ASN A 703 -5.14 -15.54 7.54
CA ASN A 703 -5.81 -15.16 6.29
C ASN A 703 -6.48 -13.79 6.38
N PHE A 704 -6.15 -12.93 5.43
CA PHE A 704 -6.72 -11.61 5.26
C PHE A 704 -6.46 -11.12 3.83
N ALA A 705 -6.95 -9.93 3.49
CA ALA A 705 -6.75 -9.32 2.18
C ALA A 705 -5.91 -8.04 2.29
N THR A 706 -5.18 -7.70 1.23
CA THR A 706 -4.42 -6.44 1.13
C THR A 706 -4.78 -5.71 -0.15
N GLY A 707 -4.63 -4.39 -0.16
CA GLY A 707 -4.84 -3.54 -1.34
C GLY A 707 -3.77 -2.46 -1.43
N PHE A 708 -3.41 -2.06 -2.65
CA PHE A 708 -2.34 -1.11 -2.96
C PHE A 708 -2.85 -0.07 -3.96
N THR A 709 -3.74 0.79 -3.50
CA THR A 709 -4.41 1.84 -4.30
C THR A 709 -3.61 3.14 -4.38
N SER A 710 -2.34 3.13 -3.97
CA SER A 710 -1.44 4.28 -4.04
C SER A 710 -0.84 4.41 -5.44
N ALA A 711 -0.70 5.65 -5.92
CA ALA A 711 0.06 5.94 -7.14
C ALA A 711 1.57 5.63 -6.99
N ALA A 712 2.09 5.65 -5.76
CA ALA A 712 3.45 5.21 -5.43
C ALA A 712 3.44 3.74 -5.01
N TYR A 713 4.30 2.94 -5.65
CA TYR A 713 4.62 1.58 -5.23
C TYR A 713 6.03 1.58 -4.64
N ASP A 714 6.11 1.77 -3.33
CA ASP A 714 7.36 1.86 -2.57
C ASP A 714 7.31 0.88 -1.39
N TYR A 715 8.33 0.02 -1.33
CA TYR A 715 8.56 -0.96 -0.26
C TYR A 715 9.98 -0.85 0.32
N ALA A 716 10.65 0.27 0.10
CA ALA A 716 11.92 0.58 0.74
C ALA A 716 11.80 0.43 2.26
N TYR A 717 12.83 -0.10 2.91
CA TYR A 717 12.90 -0.39 4.34
C TYR A 717 11.95 -1.47 4.86
N ASN A 718 10.89 -1.86 4.14
CA ASN A 718 9.95 -2.90 4.57
C ASN A 718 10.54 -4.32 4.63
N TRP A 719 11.75 -4.51 4.10
CA TRP A 719 12.46 -5.78 4.06
C TRP A 719 13.79 -5.73 4.82
N THR A 720 13.99 -4.70 5.65
CA THR A 720 15.24 -4.43 6.33
C THR A 720 15.73 -5.61 7.17
N VAL A 721 17.04 -5.84 7.16
CA VAL A 721 17.71 -6.81 8.04
C VAL A 721 18.25 -6.19 9.32
N ASP A 722 18.11 -4.86 9.50
CA ASP A 722 18.50 -4.16 10.73
C ASP A 722 17.54 -4.53 11.88
N PRO A 723 18.01 -5.22 12.94
CA PRO A 723 17.17 -5.58 14.08
C PRO A 723 16.53 -4.37 14.79
N GLY A 724 17.14 -3.19 14.72
CA GLY A 724 16.61 -1.95 15.31
C GLY A 724 15.44 -1.33 14.54
N MET A 725 15.20 -1.80 13.32
CA MET A 725 14.13 -1.36 12.41
C MET A 725 13.13 -2.48 12.09
N TYR A 726 13.58 -3.74 12.07
CA TYR A 726 12.82 -4.88 11.57
C TYR A 726 11.38 -4.98 12.09
N ASP A 727 11.17 -4.97 13.42
CA ASP A 727 9.83 -5.16 14.00
C ASP A 727 8.86 -4.01 13.66
N ASP A 728 9.38 -2.80 13.42
CA ASP A 728 8.60 -1.60 13.12
C ASP A 728 8.23 -1.50 11.62
N TYR A 729 9.04 -2.08 10.72
CA TYR A 729 8.90 -1.89 9.25
C TYR A 729 8.53 -3.14 8.46
N SER A 730 8.84 -4.32 8.99
CA SER A 730 8.68 -5.57 8.26
C SER A 730 7.22 -5.87 7.96
N ILE A 731 6.88 -6.03 6.68
CA ILE A 731 5.50 -6.31 6.24
C ILE A 731 5.16 -7.81 6.18
N ASN A 732 6.17 -8.67 6.05
CA ASN A 732 5.98 -10.13 5.94
C ASN A 732 6.84 -10.97 6.89
N TYR A 733 7.70 -10.31 7.67
CA TYR A 733 8.59 -10.95 8.63
C TYR A 733 9.55 -11.94 7.99
N VAL A 734 10.03 -11.56 6.81
CA VAL A 734 11.08 -12.27 6.07
C VAL A 734 12.37 -11.49 6.27
N LYS A 735 13.40 -12.19 6.74
CA LYS A 735 14.79 -11.75 6.62
C LYS A 735 15.42 -12.52 5.47
N ASP A 736 15.61 -11.85 4.34
CA ASP A 736 16.25 -12.45 3.18
C ASP A 736 17.76 -12.51 3.38
N LEU A 737 18.31 -13.71 3.36
CA LEU A 737 19.74 -13.94 3.61
C LEU A 737 20.63 -13.37 2.51
N ALA A 738 20.09 -13.13 1.31
CA ALA A 738 20.80 -12.45 0.24
C ALA A 738 21.14 -10.99 0.61
N ASP A 739 20.42 -10.39 1.56
CA ASP A 739 20.70 -9.03 2.03
C ASP A 739 21.77 -8.95 3.13
N ILE A 740 22.31 -10.08 3.61
CA ILE A 740 23.32 -10.08 4.67
C ILE A 740 24.72 -9.88 4.08
N PHE A 741 25.36 -8.77 4.42
CA PHE A 741 26.78 -8.54 4.19
C PHE A 741 27.58 -8.72 5.48
N TRP A 742 28.46 -9.71 5.52
CA TRP A 742 29.36 -9.96 6.64
C TRP A 742 30.50 -8.95 6.69
N LEU A 743 30.65 -8.28 7.83
CA LEU A 743 31.77 -7.40 8.14
C LEU A 743 32.95 -8.26 8.64
N ALA A 744 34.15 -7.97 8.12
CA ALA A 744 35.34 -8.80 8.30
C ALA A 744 35.87 -8.85 9.74
#